data_AF-A0A5Q4Z4Y1-F1
#
_entry.id   AF-A0A5Q4Z4Y1-F1
#
_cell.length_a   1.000
_cell.length_b   1.000
_cell.length_c   1.000
_cell.angle_alpha   90.00
_cell.angle_beta   90.00
_cell.angle_gamma   90.00
#
_symmetry.space_group_name_H-M   'P 1'
#
loop_
_entity.id
_entity.type
_entity.pdbx_description
1 polymer ?
#
loop_
_entity_poly.entity_id
_entity_poly.type
_entity_poly.pdbx_seq_one_letter_code
_entity_poly.pdbx_strand_id
1 'polypeptide(L)'
;MSSKGFTFNQPALPGLNSIDKMPFDDFFNMEDSNNQLPSFPPKSIREIVRLVDMGKSDEISILEWLDVIENKNQWQQLDKDEANDACRAIWLAICTNFSLGDIAFFKVALALDNRNTSMVSELIDSMEIVRHVPKLDQFSKEKIEWLVLVADKDYRSIAQRCYTHNITPMAVVRKLRLPKANTYQQKLSEKLIKIVSPQLTTRSEQWLEKCFKELVTTKERIIFCEAAIHHFSDYDYGTAIQSLLEEHCLPMSEDSYWYDLTESSKKTLRTNFDISSYYELKMISRKLTSDDGIKELKFEEHEARQIHSRTMFWSNYSSRFNRIRGLLPYKTYDYLQASELHLSEQIESFNSNCEVYIFELNKIIAVEFLRGELSETRFFKNNEWNAKRLFESKELSIDEIREMSQLEVHDHVTSWQYFCEKQLRTKFKLLPNDNIPYFKGLPPAVNTYSPTVGLPKPAQSYLNERAEKLERWMELFWKNEFRTSKYGHQNGLQQKSNVYLGKAQIMQEIGNDEKFEFYISKAANQGNAEAMWQLGKMKVLSNDRSGKMQEYGEGWVLKAAELGHSKAIEASKKITKRDSKLVRYRESSLNRLKSSIGLVPEMAGADLSSYTRSVLISLIKQYLSLSVNMINFSNAAVLLCVLEERNEVISNDFLAQIDVWAQKLKMK
;
A
#
# COMPACT_ATOMS: atom_id res chain seq x y z
N MET A 1 -23.04 51.03 19.77
CA MET A 1 -23.10 50.04 18.67
C MET A 1 -22.53 48.73 19.18
N SER A 2 -23.21 47.63 18.85
CA SER A 2 -23.13 46.32 19.49
C SER A 2 -21.88 45.52 19.12
N SER A 3 -21.07 45.13 20.11
CA SER A 3 -20.07 44.08 19.98
C SER A 3 -20.73 42.73 20.29
N LYS A 4 -21.13 41.98 19.25
CA LYS A 4 -21.47 40.56 19.38
C LYS A 4 -20.18 39.76 19.51
N GLY A 5 -19.63 39.72 20.73
CA GLY A 5 -18.61 38.77 21.14
C GLY A 5 -19.26 37.42 21.41
N PHE A 6 -18.71 36.36 20.84
CA PHE A 6 -19.09 34.99 21.13
C PHE A 6 -18.86 34.68 22.62
N THR A 7 -19.93 34.43 23.37
CA THR A 7 -19.85 33.84 24.71
C THR A 7 -19.64 32.34 24.56
N PHE A 8 -18.45 31.85 24.95
CA PHE A 8 -18.25 30.43 25.17
C PHE A 8 -19.06 30.03 26.40
N ASN A 9 -20.06 29.17 26.21
CA ASN A 9 -20.59 28.42 27.34
C ASN A 9 -19.44 27.56 27.88
N GLN A 10 -19.12 27.71 29.17
CA GLN A 10 -18.23 26.77 29.84
C GLN A 10 -18.75 25.36 29.57
N PRO A 11 -17.89 24.41 29.15
CA PRO A 11 -18.31 23.03 29.07
C PRO A 11 -18.84 22.64 30.44
N ALA A 12 -20.05 22.10 30.48
CA ALA A 12 -20.53 21.43 31.69
C ALA A 12 -19.49 20.35 31.98
N LEU A 13 -18.69 20.55 33.03
CA LEU A 13 -17.87 19.50 33.59
C LEU A 13 -18.81 18.31 33.76
N PRO A 14 -18.52 17.13 33.18
CA PRO A 14 -19.24 15.93 33.54
C PRO A 14 -19.20 15.90 35.05
N GLY A 15 -20.37 16.03 35.70
CA GLY A 15 -20.46 15.90 37.13
C GLY A 15 -19.67 14.67 37.48
N LEU A 16 -18.66 14.83 38.36
CA LEU A 16 -17.80 13.75 38.83
C LEU A 16 -18.66 12.50 38.92
N ASN A 17 -18.46 11.57 37.97
CA ASN A 17 -18.98 10.22 38.07
C ASN A 17 -18.19 9.62 39.24
N SER A 18 -18.58 10.01 40.44
CA SER A 18 -18.08 9.41 41.65
C SER A 18 -18.62 8.00 41.62
N ILE A 19 -17.70 7.06 41.42
CA ILE A 19 -17.95 5.63 41.53
C ILE A 19 -18.48 5.28 42.94
N ASP A 20 -18.42 6.22 43.90
CA ASP A 20 -18.93 6.08 45.27
C ASP A 20 -20.46 6.23 45.42
N LYS A 21 -21.23 6.40 44.34
CA LYS A 21 -22.70 6.46 44.40
C LYS A 21 -23.38 5.64 43.32
N MET A 22 -23.15 4.33 43.29
CA MET A 22 -24.28 3.44 43.01
C MET A 22 -25.07 3.33 44.31
N PRO A 23 -26.39 3.63 44.32
CA PRO A 23 -27.21 3.34 45.49
C PRO A 23 -27.17 1.82 45.65
N PHE A 24 -26.63 1.37 46.78
CA PHE A 24 -26.62 -0.05 47.18
C PHE A 24 -28.05 -0.63 47.20
N ASP A 25 -29.05 0.25 47.32
CA ASP A 25 -30.47 -0.04 47.45
C ASP A 25 -31.16 -0.50 46.15
N ASP A 26 -30.65 -0.12 44.97
CA ASP A 26 -31.32 -0.47 43.69
C ASP A 26 -31.04 -1.91 43.22
N PHE A 27 -30.09 -2.62 43.83
CA PHE A 27 -29.71 -3.99 43.44
C PHE A 27 -30.20 -5.08 44.40
N PHE A 28 -30.59 -4.72 45.63
CA PHE A 28 -31.00 -5.68 46.65
C PHE A 28 -32.36 -5.27 47.25
N ASN A 29 -33.44 -5.90 46.78
CA ASN A 29 -34.68 -5.94 47.54
C ASN A 29 -34.45 -6.74 48.84
N MET A 30 -33.98 -6.08 49.89
CA MET A 30 -33.84 -6.59 51.25
C MET A 30 -35.19 -6.66 51.96
N GLU A 31 -36.24 -7.16 51.29
CA GLU A 31 -37.60 -7.18 51.87
C GLU A 31 -37.95 -8.47 52.63
N ASP A 32 -37.14 -9.55 52.54
CA ASP A 32 -37.54 -10.87 53.08
C ASP A 32 -36.53 -11.63 53.96
N SER A 33 -35.40 -11.04 54.37
CA SER A 33 -34.47 -11.72 55.30
C SER A 33 -34.67 -11.22 56.74
N ASN A 34 -35.17 -12.09 57.62
CA ASN A 34 -35.30 -11.93 59.09
C ASN A 34 -34.42 -10.80 59.68
N ASN A 35 -34.98 -9.61 59.82
CA ASN A 35 -34.28 -8.43 60.35
C ASN A 35 -34.15 -8.50 61.87
N GLN A 36 -33.23 -9.33 62.36
CA GLN A 36 -32.71 -9.20 63.71
C GLN A 36 -31.82 -7.95 63.76
N LEU A 37 -32.14 -7.01 64.66
CA LEU A 37 -31.35 -5.80 64.84
C LEU A 37 -29.94 -6.15 65.33
N PRO A 38 -28.89 -5.44 64.88
CA PRO A 38 -27.52 -5.66 65.35
C PRO A 38 -27.43 -5.38 66.85
N SER A 39 -26.60 -6.15 67.55
CA SER A 39 -26.32 -5.89 68.97
C SER A 39 -25.45 -4.63 69.15
N PHE A 40 -25.59 -3.98 70.31
CA PHE A 40 -24.78 -2.82 70.68
C PHE A 40 -24.08 -3.09 72.01
N PRO A 41 -22.73 -3.18 72.04
CA PRO A 41 -21.81 -3.08 70.90
C PRO A 41 -21.94 -4.26 69.91
N PRO A 42 -21.49 -4.11 68.64
CA PRO A 42 -21.49 -5.20 67.66
C PRO A 42 -20.70 -6.40 68.17
N LYS A 43 -21.13 -7.60 67.79
CA LYS A 43 -20.44 -8.85 68.18
C LYS A 43 -19.01 -8.86 67.66
N SER A 44 -18.09 -9.30 68.51
CA SER A 44 -16.71 -9.55 68.12
C SER A 44 -16.59 -10.81 67.26
N ILE A 45 -15.52 -10.93 66.47
CA ILE A 45 -15.23 -12.15 65.68
C ILE A 45 -15.25 -13.41 66.56
N ARG A 46 -14.68 -13.36 67.77
CA ARG A 46 -14.66 -14.50 68.71
C ARG A 46 -16.06 -14.93 69.13
N GLU A 47 -16.97 -13.98 69.35
CA GLU A 47 -18.36 -14.26 69.67
C GLU A 47 -19.12 -14.83 68.47
N ILE A 48 -18.87 -14.32 67.27
CA ILE A 48 -19.43 -14.85 66.03
C ILE A 48 -19.01 -16.31 65.82
N VAL A 49 -17.71 -16.63 65.94
CA VAL A 49 -17.20 -18.01 65.82
C VAL A 49 -17.90 -18.92 66.83
N ARG A 50 -18.00 -18.48 68.09
CA ARG A 50 -18.68 -19.26 69.13
C ARG A 50 -20.16 -19.51 68.81
N LEU A 51 -20.89 -18.51 68.31
CA LEU A 51 -22.30 -18.66 67.94
C LEU A 51 -22.48 -19.62 66.75
N VAL A 52 -21.59 -19.56 65.76
CA VAL A 52 -21.58 -20.49 64.62
C VAL A 52 -21.31 -21.92 65.09
N ASP A 53 -20.30 -22.13 65.94
CA ASP A 53 -19.96 -23.45 66.48
C ASP A 53 -21.09 -24.02 67.35
N MET A 54 -21.90 -23.16 67.98
CA MET A 54 -23.11 -23.54 68.73
C MET A 54 -24.35 -23.75 67.83
N GLY A 55 -24.24 -23.55 66.51
CA GLY A 55 -25.35 -23.69 65.56
C GLY A 55 -26.39 -22.56 65.62
N LYS A 56 -26.02 -21.40 66.18
CA LYS A 56 -26.87 -20.22 66.42
C LYS A 56 -26.55 -19.07 65.46
N SER A 57 -26.25 -19.39 64.20
CA SER A 57 -25.89 -18.40 63.18
C SER A 57 -27.05 -17.46 62.81
N ASP A 58 -28.28 -17.86 63.11
CA ASP A 58 -29.50 -17.07 62.98
C ASP A 58 -29.57 -15.91 63.99
N GLU A 59 -28.84 -15.97 65.11
CA GLU A 59 -28.77 -14.88 66.11
C GLU A 59 -27.83 -13.73 65.69
N ILE A 60 -27.20 -13.82 64.52
CA ILE A 60 -26.25 -12.82 64.00
C ILE A 60 -26.90 -12.07 62.84
N SER A 61 -27.01 -10.75 63.00
CA SER A 61 -27.59 -9.88 61.97
C SER A 61 -26.71 -9.79 60.73
N ILE A 62 -27.31 -9.48 59.57
CA ILE A 62 -26.56 -9.24 58.33
C ILE A 62 -25.54 -8.10 58.48
N LEU A 63 -25.84 -7.08 59.28
CA LEU A 63 -24.94 -5.95 59.53
C LEU A 63 -23.70 -6.36 60.34
N GLU A 64 -23.86 -7.27 61.31
CA GLU A 64 -22.73 -7.82 62.08
C GLU A 64 -21.86 -8.73 61.21
N TRP A 65 -22.47 -9.49 60.28
CA TRP A 65 -21.73 -10.25 59.29
C TRP A 65 -20.91 -9.35 58.35
N LEU A 66 -21.52 -8.26 57.87
CA LEU A 66 -20.83 -7.30 57.00
C LEU A 66 -19.72 -6.54 57.76
N ASP A 67 -19.93 -6.16 59.02
CA ASP A 67 -18.88 -5.55 59.84
C ASP A 67 -17.67 -6.48 59.93
N VAL A 68 -17.87 -7.76 60.24
CA VAL A 68 -16.75 -8.71 60.38
C VAL A 68 -16.04 -9.02 59.06
N ILE A 69 -16.73 -8.95 57.92
CA ILE A 69 -16.09 -9.11 56.60
C ILE A 69 -15.16 -7.91 56.28
N GLU A 70 -15.38 -6.74 56.89
CA GLU A 70 -14.72 -5.48 56.52
C GLU A 70 -13.80 -4.90 57.60
N ASN A 71 -14.02 -5.23 58.88
CA ASN A 71 -13.40 -4.59 60.03
C ASN A 71 -12.00 -5.13 60.33
N LYS A 72 -10.99 -4.59 59.63
CA LYS A 72 -9.58 -4.95 59.76
C LYS A 72 -9.04 -4.91 61.19
N ASN A 73 -9.57 -4.03 62.04
CA ASN A 73 -9.08 -3.88 63.41
C ASN A 73 -9.39 -5.11 64.26
N GLN A 74 -10.53 -5.77 64.04
CA GLN A 74 -10.86 -7.01 64.75
C GLN A 74 -9.94 -8.17 64.33
N TRP A 75 -9.62 -8.26 63.03
CA TRP A 75 -8.74 -9.29 62.49
C TRP A 75 -7.29 -9.17 62.97
N GLN A 76 -6.78 -7.94 63.11
CA GLN A 76 -5.42 -7.70 63.63
C GLN A 76 -5.23 -8.15 65.09
N GLN A 77 -6.31 -8.38 65.83
CA GLN A 77 -6.28 -8.82 67.24
C GLN A 77 -6.39 -10.33 67.40
N LEU A 78 -6.48 -11.09 66.30
CA LEU A 78 -6.55 -12.54 66.29
C LEU A 78 -5.16 -13.13 66.12
N ASP A 79 -4.91 -14.27 66.77
CA ASP A 79 -3.78 -15.12 66.39
C ASP A 79 -4.10 -15.93 65.12
N LYS A 80 -3.13 -16.70 64.64
CA LYS A 80 -3.26 -17.47 63.39
C LYS A 80 -4.33 -18.55 63.47
N ASP A 81 -4.49 -19.20 64.62
CA ASP A 81 -5.46 -20.29 64.79
C ASP A 81 -6.87 -19.70 64.92
N GLU A 82 -7.01 -18.61 65.66
CA GLU A 82 -8.24 -17.84 65.77
C GLU A 82 -8.69 -17.27 64.41
N ALA A 83 -7.76 -16.79 63.58
CA ALA A 83 -8.07 -16.30 62.24
C ALA A 83 -8.57 -17.43 61.32
N ASN A 84 -7.98 -18.64 61.40
CA ASN A 84 -8.44 -19.79 60.64
C ASN A 84 -9.85 -20.24 61.05
N ASP A 85 -10.13 -20.25 62.35
CA ASP A 85 -11.45 -20.57 62.89
C ASP A 85 -12.49 -19.52 62.46
N ALA A 86 -12.11 -18.24 62.47
CA ALA A 86 -12.92 -17.14 61.96
C ALA A 86 -13.24 -17.32 60.46
N CYS A 87 -12.22 -17.57 59.63
CA CYS A 87 -12.42 -17.83 58.20
C CYS A 87 -13.39 -19.00 57.96
N ARG A 88 -13.24 -20.11 58.68
CA ARG A 88 -14.16 -21.26 58.59
C ARG A 88 -15.59 -20.85 58.91
N ALA A 89 -15.81 -20.18 60.03
CA ALA A 89 -17.14 -19.82 60.53
C ALA A 89 -17.85 -18.82 59.60
N ILE A 90 -17.12 -17.81 59.12
CA ILE A 90 -17.65 -16.77 58.23
C ILE A 90 -17.95 -17.35 56.85
N TRP A 91 -17.06 -18.19 56.29
CA TRP A 91 -17.32 -18.84 55.01
C TRP A 91 -18.49 -19.81 55.05
N LEU A 92 -18.68 -20.52 56.17
CA LEU A 92 -19.87 -21.33 56.40
C LEU A 92 -21.14 -20.45 56.34
N ALA A 93 -21.15 -19.31 57.02
CA ALA A 93 -22.26 -18.38 57.01
C ALA A 93 -22.54 -17.81 55.60
N ILE A 94 -21.50 -17.33 54.90
CA ILE A 94 -21.57 -16.83 53.51
C ILE A 94 -22.22 -17.86 52.57
N CYS A 95 -21.93 -19.15 52.75
CA CYS A 95 -22.46 -20.23 51.91
C CYS A 95 -23.89 -20.65 52.25
N THR A 96 -24.34 -20.37 53.46
CA THR A 96 -25.68 -20.75 53.94
C THR A 96 -26.69 -19.60 53.86
N ASN A 97 -26.23 -18.35 53.74
CA ASN A 97 -27.06 -17.16 53.64
C ASN A 97 -26.92 -16.52 52.26
N PHE A 98 -28.03 -16.49 51.49
CA PHE A 98 -28.03 -16.02 50.10
C PHE A 98 -27.58 -14.56 49.92
N SER A 99 -28.12 -13.64 50.73
CA SER A 99 -27.81 -12.21 50.63
C SER A 99 -26.35 -11.92 51.02
N LEU A 100 -25.89 -12.56 52.09
CA LEU A 100 -24.49 -12.48 52.52
C LEU A 100 -23.55 -13.07 51.46
N GLY A 101 -23.94 -14.21 50.88
CA GLY A 101 -23.27 -14.89 49.77
C GLY A 101 -23.07 -13.99 48.55
N ASP A 102 -24.15 -13.41 48.04
CA ASP A 102 -24.09 -12.52 46.88
C ASP A 102 -23.16 -11.32 47.13
N ILE A 103 -23.23 -10.68 48.29
CA ILE A 103 -22.35 -9.55 48.65
C ILE A 103 -20.89 -9.99 48.77
N ALA A 104 -20.62 -11.06 49.51
CA ALA A 104 -19.25 -11.53 49.75
C ALA A 104 -18.57 -12.00 48.46
N PHE A 105 -19.24 -12.81 47.63
CA PHE A 105 -18.67 -13.26 46.35
C PHE A 105 -18.46 -12.09 45.38
N PHE A 106 -19.34 -11.09 45.39
CA PHE A 106 -19.16 -9.87 44.61
C PHE A 106 -17.90 -9.11 45.05
N LYS A 107 -17.69 -8.96 46.37
CA LYS A 107 -16.51 -8.30 46.94
C LYS A 107 -15.21 -9.05 46.68
N VAL A 108 -15.22 -10.38 46.73
CA VAL A 108 -14.07 -11.20 46.35
C VAL A 108 -13.74 -11.01 44.88
N ALA A 109 -14.74 -11.03 43.99
CA ALA A 109 -14.52 -10.80 42.57
C ALA A 109 -13.90 -9.43 42.29
N LEU A 110 -14.33 -8.37 42.99
CA LEU A 110 -13.69 -7.04 42.91
C LEU A 110 -12.23 -7.08 43.39
N ALA A 111 -11.95 -7.78 44.49
CA ALA A 111 -10.61 -7.91 45.04
C ALA A 111 -9.65 -8.58 44.07
N LEU A 112 -10.06 -9.72 43.50
CA LEU A 112 -9.29 -10.46 42.49
C LEU A 112 -9.05 -9.65 41.22
N ASP A 113 -9.91 -8.66 40.96
CA ASP A 113 -9.76 -7.74 39.83
C ASP A 113 -8.84 -6.54 40.11
N ASN A 114 -8.16 -6.51 41.26
CA ASN A 114 -7.38 -5.37 41.75
C ASN A 114 -8.20 -4.08 41.90
N ARG A 115 -9.50 -4.19 42.13
CA ARG A 115 -10.36 -3.05 42.49
C ARG A 115 -10.42 -2.91 44.00
N ASN A 116 -10.70 -1.70 44.45
CA ASN A 116 -10.90 -1.43 45.87
C ASN A 116 -12.05 -2.29 46.40
N THR A 117 -11.73 -3.13 47.38
CA THR A 117 -12.69 -3.91 48.17
C THR A 117 -12.51 -3.55 49.63
N SER A 118 -13.61 -3.50 50.38
CA SER A 118 -13.54 -3.36 51.84
C SER A 118 -13.32 -4.69 52.56
N MET A 119 -13.37 -5.81 51.83
CA MET A 119 -13.19 -7.15 52.39
C MET A 119 -11.75 -7.36 52.88
N VAL A 120 -11.61 -8.02 54.03
CA VAL A 120 -10.31 -8.37 54.61
C VAL A 120 -9.56 -9.42 53.77
N SER A 121 -8.22 -9.33 53.75
CA SER A 121 -7.34 -10.21 52.97
C SER A 121 -7.45 -11.67 53.39
N GLU A 122 -7.59 -11.91 54.69
CA GLU A 122 -7.64 -13.24 55.31
C GLU A 122 -8.79 -14.07 54.73
N LEU A 123 -9.94 -13.46 54.50
CA LEU A 123 -11.08 -14.13 53.88
C LEU A 123 -10.87 -14.35 52.38
N ILE A 124 -10.26 -13.41 51.66
CA ILE A 124 -9.97 -13.54 50.24
C ILE A 124 -8.99 -14.71 50.01
N ASP A 125 -7.92 -14.75 50.80
CA ASP A 125 -6.87 -15.77 50.73
C ASP A 125 -7.36 -17.16 51.15
N SER A 126 -8.38 -17.21 52.04
CA SER A 126 -8.96 -18.46 52.53
C SER A 126 -10.15 -18.97 51.72
N MET A 127 -10.50 -18.35 50.59
CA MET A 127 -11.69 -18.72 49.79
C MET A 127 -11.67 -20.19 49.34
N GLU A 128 -10.51 -20.79 49.14
CA GLU A 128 -10.43 -22.20 48.71
C GLU A 128 -11.06 -23.17 49.73
N ILE A 129 -11.06 -22.81 51.02
CA ILE A 129 -11.65 -23.63 52.11
C ILE A 129 -13.13 -23.92 51.82
N VAL A 130 -13.80 -23.02 51.09
CA VAL A 130 -15.22 -23.09 50.79
C VAL A 130 -15.59 -24.32 49.94
N ARG A 131 -14.65 -24.85 49.14
CA ARG A 131 -14.86 -26.05 48.30
C ARG A 131 -15.33 -27.27 49.09
N HIS A 132 -15.04 -27.31 50.39
CA HIS A 132 -15.33 -28.45 51.27
C HIS A 132 -16.53 -28.22 52.20
N VAL A 133 -17.25 -27.11 52.07
CA VAL A 133 -18.41 -26.81 52.93
C VAL A 133 -19.56 -27.79 52.65
N PRO A 134 -20.05 -28.52 53.68
CA PRO A 134 -21.18 -29.43 53.53
C PRO A 134 -22.47 -28.68 53.13
N LYS A 135 -23.31 -29.31 52.28
CA LYS A 135 -24.61 -28.77 51.82
C LYS A 135 -24.55 -27.48 51.00
N LEU A 136 -23.39 -27.11 50.48
CA LEU A 136 -23.26 -26.00 49.54
C LEU A 136 -24.12 -26.25 48.29
N ASP A 137 -24.96 -25.27 47.95
CA ASP A 137 -25.82 -25.34 46.78
C ASP A 137 -25.00 -25.29 45.47
N GLN A 138 -25.59 -25.77 44.39
CA GLN A 138 -24.89 -25.89 43.10
C GLN A 138 -24.46 -24.54 42.53
N PHE A 139 -25.24 -23.48 42.76
CA PHE A 139 -24.95 -22.15 42.23
C PHE A 139 -23.74 -21.54 42.93
N SER A 140 -23.66 -21.64 44.25
CA SER A 140 -22.51 -21.20 45.04
C SER A 140 -21.24 -22.00 44.69
N LYS A 141 -21.34 -23.32 44.46
CA LYS A 141 -20.22 -24.14 43.95
C LYS A 141 -19.66 -23.60 42.64
N GLU A 142 -20.53 -23.31 41.67
CA GLU A 142 -20.08 -22.76 40.38
C GLU A 142 -19.39 -21.40 40.54
N LYS A 143 -19.86 -20.54 41.46
CA LYS A 143 -19.20 -19.26 41.76
C LYS A 143 -17.80 -19.45 42.33
N ILE A 144 -17.64 -20.31 43.33
CA ILE A 144 -16.35 -20.55 43.98
C ILE A 144 -15.36 -21.13 42.98
N GLU A 145 -15.76 -22.15 42.23
CA GLU A 145 -14.88 -22.75 41.22
C GLU A 145 -14.44 -21.72 40.18
N TRP A 146 -15.32 -20.82 39.75
CA TRP A 146 -14.97 -19.73 38.85
C TRP A 146 -13.97 -18.76 39.50
N LEU A 147 -14.24 -18.30 40.72
CA LEU A 147 -13.39 -17.33 41.41
C LEU A 147 -12.02 -17.90 41.77
N VAL A 148 -11.92 -19.17 42.14
CA VAL A 148 -10.62 -19.80 42.37
C VAL A 148 -9.80 -19.87 41.08
N LEU A 149 -10.41 -20.25 39.95
CA LEU A 149 -9.69 -20.23 38.66
C LEU A 149 -9.22 -18.80 38.28
N VAL A 150 -9.99 -17.78 38.64
CA VAL A 150 -9.59 -16.37 38.47
C VAL A 150 -8.41 -16.02 39.37
N ALA A 151 -8.44 -16.43 40.65
CA ALA A 151 -7.37 -16.21 41.62
C ALA A 151 -6.06 -16.88 41.18
N ASP A 152 -6.14 -18.13 40.70
CA ASP A 152 -5.02 -18.91 40.18
C ASP A 152 -4.49 -18.39 38.82
N LYS A 153 -5.22 -17.44 38.20
CA LYS A 153 -4.96 -16.93 36.85
C LYS A 153 -4.98 -18.04 35.78
N ASP A 154 -5.71 -19.12 36.04
CA ASP A 154 -5.89 -20.24 35.09
C ASP A 154 -6.99 -19.92 34.07
N TYR A 155 -6.67 -18.95 33.20
CA TYR A 155 -7.55 -18.51 32.13
C TYR A 155 -7.82 -19.60 31.09
N ARG A 156 -6.95 -20.62 30.99
CA ARG A 156 -7.14 -21.74 30.07
C ARG A 156 -8.28 -22.64 30.54
N SER A 157 -8.30 -23.00 31.82
CA SER A 157 -9.40 -23.80 32.40
C SER A 157 -10.72 -23.05 32.36
N ILE A 158 -10.71 -21.72 32.58
CA ILE A 158 -11.89 -20.87 32.42
C ILE A 158 -12.43 -20.96 30.98
N ALA A 159 -11.58 -20.73 29.99
CA ALA A 159 -11.97 -20.80 28.58
C ALA A 159 -12.49 -22.20 28.20
N GLN A 160 -11.80 -23.26 28.66
CA GLN A 160 -12.20 -24.65 28.44
C GLN A 160 -13.60 -24.93 28.99
N ARG A 161 -13.89 -24.49 30.22
CA ARG A 161 -15.20 -24.66 30.84
C ARG A 161 -16.30 -23.95 30.05
N CYS A 162 -16.06 -22.73 29.60
CA CYS A 162 -16.96 -21.96 28.75
C CYS A 162 -17.27 -22.71 27.44
N TYR A 163 -16.25 -23.25 26.78
CA TYR A 163 -16.41 -23.98 25.52
C TYR A 163 -17.15 -25.31 25.68
N THR A 164 -16.81 -26.11 26.70
CA THR A 164 -17.50 -27.38 27.00
C THR A 164 -19.00 -27.16 27.20
N HIS A 165 -19.39 -26.07 27.88
CA HIS A 165 -20.79 -25.71 28.13
C HIS A 165 -21.43 -24.85 27.02
N ASN A 166 -20.69 -24.53 25.95
CA ASN A 166 -21.15 -23.67 24.85
C ASN A 166 -21.71 -22.31 25.32
N ILE A 167 -21.06 -21.71 26.31
CA ILE A 167 -21.42 -20.42 26.91
C ILE A 167 -20.22 -19.49 26.84
N THR A 168 -20.45 -18.20 26.64
CA THR A 168 -19.38 -17.19 26.59
C THR A 168 -18.93 -16.79 28.00
N PRO A 169 -17.70 -16.27 28.19
CA PRO A 169 -17.26 -15.79 29.49
C PRO A 169 -18.16 -14.71 30.10
N MET A 170 -18.66 -13.77 29.29
CA MET A 170 -19.55 -12.70 29.78
C MET A 170 -20.92 -13.27 30.21
N ALA A 171 -21.46 -14.26 29.49
CA ALA A 171 -22.70 -14.92 29.89
C ALA A 171 -22.53 -15.71 31.20
N VAL A 172 -21.37 -16.33 31.45
CA VAL A 172 -21.08 -16.98 32.74
C VAL A 172 -21.01 -15.96 33.87
N VAL A 173 -20.28 -14.85 33.70
CA VAL A 173 -20.20 -13.77 34.71
C VAL A 173 -21.60 -13.24 35.04
N ARG A 174 -22.45 -13.05 34.04
CA ARG A 174 -23.85 -12.63 34.22
C ARG A 174 -24.67 -13.70 34.94
N LYS A 175 -24.55 -14.97 34.56
CA LYS A 175 -25.22 -16.10 35.21
C LYS A 175 -24.85 -16.16 36.70
N LEU A 176 -23.57 -16.01 37.00
CA LEU A 176 -23.00 -16.06 38.36
C LEU A 176 -23.19 -14.76 39.17
N ARG A 177 -23.84 -13.74 38.61
CA ARG A 177 -24.09 -12.43 39.26
C ARG A 177 -22.80 -11.75 39.77
N LEU A 178 -21.71 -11.94 39.04
CA LEU A 178 -20.40 -11.34 39.35
C LEU A 178 -20.30 -9.93 38.72
N PRO A 179 -19.43 -9.04 39.24
CA PRO A 179 -19.24 -7.70 38.66
C PRO A 179 -18.84 -7.79 37.18
N LYS A 180 -19.34 -6.85 36.37
CA LYS A 180 -19.11 -6.82 34.90
C LYS A 180 -17.68 -6.46 34.51
N ALA A 181 -16.97 -5.76 35.39
CA ALA A 181 -15.76 -5.05 35.04
C ALA A 181 -14.56 -5.86 35.53
N ASN A 182 -14.17 -6.88 34.75
CA ASN A 182 -13.17 -7.86 35.10
C ASN A 182 -11.96 -7.76 34.14
N THR A 183 -10.83 -7.21 34.58
CA THR A 183 -9.52 -7.19 33.92
C THR A 183 -9.07 -8.55 33.41
N TYR A 184 -9.47 -9.65 34.05
CA TYR A 184 -9.16 -10.99 33.56
C TYR A 184 -9.88 -11.33 32.24
N GLN A 185 -10.98 -10.64 31.87
CA GLN A 185 -11.61 -10.82 30.56
C GLN A 185 -10.69 -10.43 29.41
N GLN A 186 -9.87 -9.40 29.60
CA GLN A 186 -8.85 -9.02 28.62
C GLN A 186 -7.81 -10.13 28.39
N LYS A 187 -7.51 -10.90 29.44
CA LYS A 187 -6.57 -12.04 29.38
C LYS A 187 -7.20 -13.28 28.78
N LEU A 188 -8.54 -13.38 28.77
CA LEU A 188 -9.26 -14.50 28.19
C LEU A 188 -9.28 -14.44 26.66
N SER A 189 -9.35 -13.25 26.04
CA SER A 189 -9.50 -13.10 24.57
C SER A 189 -8.50 -13.92 23.75
N GLU A 190 -7.24 -13.96 24.17
CA GLU A 190 -6.19 -14.78 23.52
C GLU A 190 -6.41 -16.29 23.74
N LYS A 191 -6.91 -16.68 24.91
CA LYS A 191 -7.07 -18.09 25.31
C LYS A 191 -8.31 -18.74 24.70
N LEU A 192 -9.33 -17.96 24.35
CA LEU A 192 -10.56 -18.45 23.71
C LEU A 192 -10.27 -19.18 22.39
N ILE A 193 -9.33 -18.70 21.60
CA ILE A 193 -8.92 -19.36 20.35
C ILE A 193 -8.18 -20.67 20.65
N LYS A 194 -7.23 -20.64 21.58
CA LYS A 194 -6.26 -21.72 21.82
C LYS A 194 -6.86 -23.01 22.38
N ILE A 195 -8.06 -22.96 22.95
CA ILE A 195 -8.78 -24.13 23.46
C ILE A 195 -9.53 -24.89 22.36
N VAL A 196 -9.77 -24.24 21.21
CA VAL A 196 -10.51 -24.83 20.10
C VAL A 196 -9.54 -25.60 19.22
N SER A 197 -10.00 -26.74 18.69
CA SER A 197 -9.25 -27.50 17.69
C SER A 197 -8.93 -26.61 16.47
N PRO A 198 -7.72 -26.67 15.91
CA PRO A 198 -7.40 -25.98 14.66
C PRO A 198 -8.31 -26.39 13.50
N GLN A 199 -8.84 -27.62 13.53
CA GLN A 199 -9.90 -28.07 12.62
C GLN A 199 -11.26 -27.67 13.18
N LEU A 200 -11.82 -26.60 12.62
CA LEU A 200 -13.07 -26.01 13.09
C LEU A 200 -14.27 -26.88 12.76
N THR A 201 -15.16 -27.02 13.76
CA THR A 201 -16.51 -27.55 13.59
C THR A 201 -17.51 -26.41 13.63
N THR A 202 -18.70 -26.59 13.05
CA THR A 202 -19.76 -25.58 13.07
C THR A 202 -20.11 -25.08 14.48
N ARG A 203 -20.09 -25.98 15.48
CA ARG A 203 -20.32 -25.61 16.89
C ARG A 203 -19.21 -24.68 17.40
N SER A 204 -17.96 -24.94 17.02
CA SER A 204 -16.80 -24.16 17.45
C SER A 204 -16.82 -22.77 16.85
N GLU A 205 -17.11 -22.68 15.55
CA GLU A 205 -17.25 -21.42 14.82
C GLU A 205 -18.32 -20.52 15.45
N GLN A 206 -19.52 -21.06 15.67
CA GLN A 206 -20.62 -20.30 16.30
C GLN A 206 -20.29 -19.83 17.72
N TRP A 207 -19.55 -20.63 18.48
CA TRP A 207 -19.14 -20.25 19.83
C TRP A 207 -18.09 -19.13 19.81
N LEU A 208 -17.10 -19.22 18.92
CA LEU A 208 -16.07 -18.19 18.74
C LEU A 208 -16.67 -16.87 18.25
N GLU A 209 -17.59 -16.91 17.30
CA GLU A 209 -18.29 -15.72 16.79
C GLU A 209 -19.09 -15.01 17.90
N LYS A 210 -19.80 -15.78 18.73
CA LYS A 210 -20.50 -15.23 19.91
C LYS A 210 -19.53 -14.60 20.90
N CYS A 211 -18.39 -15.25 21.15
CA CYS A 211 -17.35 -14.70 22.02
C CYS A 211 -16.83 -13.36 21.49
N PHE A 212 -16.53 -13.27 20.19
CA PHE A 212 -16.03 -12.05 19.56
C PHE A 212 -17.04 -10.89 19.67
N LYS A 213 -18.33 -11.16 19.41
CA LYS A 213 -19.41 -10.15 19.51
C LYS A 213 -19.59 -9.57 20.91
N GLU A 214 -19.23 -10.33 21.95
CA GLU A 214 -19.32 -9.87 23.34
C GLU A 214 -18.04 -9.16 23.84
N LEU A 215 -16.97 -9.10 23.04
CA LEU A 215 -15.77 -8.34 23.37
C LEU A 215 -16.08 -6.83 23.32
N VAL A 216 -15.75 -6.14 24.41
CA VAL A 216 -16.16 -4.75 24.65
C VAL A 216 -15.17 -3.77 24.04
N THR A 217 -13.86 -4.06 24.13
CA THR A 217 -12.82 -3.14 23.69
C THR A 217 -12.20 -3.54 22.35
N THR A 218 -11.76 -2.55 21.57
CA THR A 218 -11.01 -2.79 20.33
C THR A 218 -9.75 -3.61 20.57
N LYS A 219 -9.05 -3.35 21.69
CA LYS A 219 -7.84 -4.09 22.09
C LYS A 219 -8.11 -5.59 22.28
N GLU A 220 -9.20 -5.94 22.94
CA GLU A 220 -9.59 -7.35 23.11
C GLU A 220 -9.88 -8.04 21.78
N ARG A 221 -10.57 -7.33 20.87
CA ARG A 221 -10.89 -7.83 19.53
C ARG A 221 -9.64 -8.04 18.69
N ILE A 222 -8.69 -7.11 18.73
CA ILE A 222 -7.38 -7.25 18.06
C ILE A 222 -6.64 -8.48 18.59
N ILE A 223 -6.55 -8.66 19.92
CA ILE A 223 -5.91 -9.82 20.54
C ILE A 223 -6.56 -11.13 20.11
N PHE A 224 -7.89 -11.15 20.04
CA PHE A 224 -8.65 -12.31 19.55
C PHE A 224 -8.31 -12.61 18.08
N CYS A 225 -8.32 -11.59 17.22
CA CYS A 225 -8.01 -11.72 15.81
C CYS A 225 -6.57 -12.19 15.56
N GLU A 226 -5.58 -11.61 16.25
CA GLU A 226 -4.18 -12.05 16.21
C GLU A 226 -4.05 -13.54 16.55
N ALA A 227 -4.71 -13.97 17.62
CA ALA A 227 -4.72 -15.38 18.00
C ALA A 227 -5.38 -16.26 16.94
N ALA A 228 -6.49 -15.82 16.34
CA ALA A 228 -7.19 -16.56 15.29
C ALA A 228 -6.38 -16.68 14.00
N ILE A 229 -5.77 -15.58 13.53
CA ILE A 229 -4.93 -15.54 12.34
C ILE A 229 -3.82 -16.59 12.45
N HIS A 230 -3.11 -16.63 13.57
CA HIS A 230 -2.01 -17.57 13.74
C HIS A 230 -2.48 -19.01 13.96
N HIS A 231 -3.47 -19.23 14.83
CA HIS A 231 -3.87 -20.57 15.24
C HIS A 231 -4.53 -21.38 14.11
N PHE A 232 -5.21 -20.70 13.18
CA PHE A 232 -5.89 -21.34 12.06
C PHE A 232 -5.13 -21.20 10.72
N SER A 233 -4.00 -20.48 10.68
CA SER A 233 -3.30 -20.15 9.42
C SER A 233 -2.94 -21.34 8.52
N ASP A 234 -2.57 -22.47 9.12
CA ASP A 234 -2.19 -23.70 8.41
C ASP A 234 -3.42 -24.57 8.04
N TYR A 235 -4.62 -24.12 8.41
CA TYR A 235 -5.90 -24.81 8.20
C TYR A 235 -6.89 -23.88 7.48
N ASP A 236 -8.05 -24.40 7.11
CA ASP A 236 -9.16 -23.57 6.64
C ASP A 236 -9.70 -22.76 7.84
N TYR A 237 -9.83 -21.43 7.66
CA TYR A 237 -10.42 -20.55 8.68
C TYR A 237 -11.88 -20.89 8.96
N GLY A 238 -12.55 -21.69 8.13
CA GLY A 238 -13.98 -21.95 8.26
C GLY A 238 -14.81 -20.69 7.99
N THR A 239 -16.10 -20.85 7.71
CA THR A 239 -16.90 -19.76 7.13
C THR A 239 -17.06 -18.57 8.07
N ALA A 240 -17.34 -18.81 9.36
CA ALA A 240 -17.64 -17.70 10.28
C ALA A 240 -16.39 -16.88 10.66
N ILE A 241 -15.26 -17.56 10.92
CA ILE A 241 -14.01 -16.87 11.27
C ILE A 241 -13.41 -16.21 10.04
N GLN A 242 -13.47 -16.85 8.86
CA GLN A 242 -13.06 -16.20 7.63
C GLN A 242 -13.84 -14.90 7.40
N SER A 243 -15.18 -14.93 7.50
CA SER A 243 -16.02 -13.74 7.35
C SER A 243 -15.66 -12.66 8.37
N LEU A 244 -15.36 -13.03 9.62
CA LEU A 244 -14.95 -12.11 10.67
C LEU A 244 -13.60 -11.46 10.37
N LEU A 245 -12.62 -12.24 9.89
CA LEU A 245 -11.31 -11.72 9.48
C LEU A 245 -11.45 -10.83 8.22
N GLU A 246 -12.31 -11.19 7.27
CA GLU A 246 -12.64 -10.37 6.11
C GLU A 246 -13.25 -9.03 6.53
N GLU A 247 -14.21 -9.05 7.45
CA GLU A 247 -14.92 -7.85 7.91
C GLU A 247 -14.02 -6.93 8.75
N HIS A 248 -13.20 -7.48 9.65
CA HIS A 248 -12.50 -6.66 10.66
C HIS A 248 -10.98 -6.63 10.54
N CYS A 249 -10.35 -7.60 9.86
CA CYS A 249 -8.90 -7.71 9.80
C CYS A 249 -8.36 -7.41 8.42
N LEU A 250 -9.15 -7.63 7.37
CA LEU A 250 -8.72 -7.32 6.04
C LEU A 250 -8.71 -5.82 5.79
N PRO A 251 -7.72 -5.35 5.03
CA PRO A 251 -7.55 -3.94 4.81
C PRO A 251 -8.72 -3.29 4.05
N MET A 252 -9.48 -4.06 3.26
CA MET A 252 -10.53 -3.50 2.40
C MET A 252 -11.76 -2.97 3.15
N SER A 253 -11.91 -3.31 4.42
CA SER A 253 -13.07 -3.00 5.27
C SER A 253 -12.99 -1.61 5.92
N GLU A 254 -14.13 -0.98 6.17
CA GLU A 254 -14.19 0.43 6.63
C GLU A 254 -13.66 0.63 8.06
N ASP A 255 -13.80 -0.37 8.94
CA ASP A 255 -13.31 -0.37 10.33
C ASP A 255 -12.32 -1.52 10.57
N SER A 256 -11.27 -1.56 9.76
CA SER A 256 -10.27 -2.62 9.80
C SER A 256 -9.21 -2.41 10.88
N TYR A 257 -8.91 -3.47 11.62
CA TYR A 257 -7.79 -3.57 12.56
C TYR A 257 -6.44 -3.75 11.87
N TRP A 258 -6.40 -3.82 10.53
CA TRP A 258 -5.20 -4.13 9.75
C TRP A 258 -3.94 -3.43 10.25
N TYR A 259 -4.02 -2.14 10.58
CA TYR A 259 -2.87 -1.32 10.99
C TYR A 259 -2.41 -1.57 12.43
N ASP A 260 -3.31 -2.02 13.29
CA ASP A 260 -3.03 -2.40 14.68
C ASP A 260 -2.52 -3.84 14.80
N LEU A 261 -2.62 -4.62 13.71
CA LEU A 261 -2.07 -5.97 13.66
C LEU A 261 -0.54 -5.96 13.61
N THR A 262 0.04 -7.03 14.14
CA THR A 262 1.47 -7.32 14.05
C THR A 262 1.88 -7.60 12.61
N GLU A 263 3.14 -7.31 12.27
CA GLU A 263 3.68 -7.62 10.92
C GLU A 263 3.62 -9.11 10.58
N SER A 264 3.71 -9.98 11.59
CA SER A 264 3.54 -11.42 11.40
C SER A 264 2.11 -11.76 10.95
N SER A 265 1.10 -11.19 11.61
CA SER A 265 -0.31 -11.38 11.23
C SER A 265 -0.62 -10.81 9.86
N LYS A 266 -0.13 -9.60 9.54
CA LYS A 266 -0.28 -9.00 8.20
C LYS A 266 0.31 -9.90 7.10
N LYS A 267 1.48 -10.50 7.34
CA LYS A 267 2.13 -11.43 6.39
C LYS A 267 1.31 -12.69 6.17
N THR A 268 0.80 -13.30 7.24
CA THR A 268 -0.09 -14.47 7.16
C THR A 268 -1.36 -14.13 6.39
N LEU A 269 -2.00 -13.00 6.68
CA LEU A 269 -3.19 -12.55 5.98
C LEU A 269 -2.92 -12.24 4.50
N ARG A 270 -1.80 -11.59 4.16
CA ARG A 270 -1.41 -11.36 2.75
C ARG A 270 -1.31 -12.66 1.97
N THR A 271 -0.77 -13.69 2.60
CA THR A 271 -0.57 -15.01 1.98
C THR A 271 -1.91 -15.75 1.84
N ASN A 272 -2.71 -15.79 2.90
CA ASN A 272 -3.94 -16.60 2.93
C ASN A 272 -5.12 -15.93 2.20
N PHE A 273 -5.13 -14.59 2.08
CA PHE A 273 -6.19 -13.82 1.43
C PHE A 273 -5.74 -13.09 0.15
N ASP A 274 -4.54 -13.41 -0.37
CA ASP A 274 -3.96 -12.82 -1.59
C ASP A 274 -4.02 -11.27 -1.62
N ILE A 275 -3.69 -10.64 -0.49
CA ILE A 275 -3.80 -9.19 -0.34
C ILE A 275 -2.61 -8.52 -1.03
N SER A 276 -2.88 -7.86 -2.16
CA SER A 276 -1.86 -7.08 -2.88
C SER A 276 -1.27 -5.95 -2.03
N SER A 277 0.04 -5.71 -2.17
CA SER A 277 0.77 -4.56 -1.56
C SER A 277 0.13 -3.19 -1.88
N TYR A 278 -0.69 -3.11 -2.93
CA TYR A 278 -1.38 -1.90 -3.39
C TYR A 278 -2.31 -1.23 -2.36
N TYR A 279 -2.77 -1.98 -1.36
CA TYR A 279 -3.74 -1.44 -0.40
C TYR A 279 -3.25 -0.18 0.32
N GLU A 280 -2.00 -0.17 0.75
CA GLU A 280 -1.41 0.96 1.47
C GLU A 280 -1.54 2.26 0.65
N LEU A 281 -1.29 2.18 -0.66
CA LEU A 281 -1.45 3.30 -1.59
C LEU A 281 -2.90 3.79 -1.70
N LYS A 282 -3.88 2.88 -1.59
CA LYS A 282 -5.32 3.22 -1.55
C LYS A 282 -5.69 3.95 -0.27
N MET A 283 -5.12 3.56 0.87
CA MET A 283 -5.37 4.23 2.15
C MET A 283 -4.70 5.59 2.22
N ILE A 284 -3.46 5.70 1.73
CA ILE A 284 -2.80 6.99 1.52
C ILE A 284 -3.72 7.88 0.68
N SER A 285 -4.15 7.42 -0.50
CA SER A 285 -5.07 8.20 -1.34
C SER A 285 -6.33 8.65 -0.60
N ARG A 286 -6.98 7.77 0.17
CA ARG A 286 -8.18 8.12 0.95
C ARG A 286 -7.91 9.20 1.99
N LYS A 287 -6.79 9.12 2.72
CA LYS A 287 -6.39 10.12 3.73
C LYS A 287 -5.97 11.45 3.10
N LEU A 288 -5.38 11.42 1.92
CA LEU A 288 -5.02 12.62 1.17
C LEU A 288 -6.24 13.33 0.57
N THR A 289 -7.30 12.57 0.26
CA THR A 289 -8.52 13.10 -0.37
C THR A 289 -9.68 13.26 0.62
N SER A 290 -9.45 13.15 1.93
CA SER A 290 -10.44 13.48 2.95
C SER A 290 -10.55 15.00 3.14
N ASP A 291 -11.62 15.48 3.74
CA ASP A 291 -11.81 16.92 4.00
C ASP A 291 -10.65 17.52 4.82
N ASP A 292 -10.18 16.79 5.83
CA ASP A 292 -9.01 17.18 6.63
C ASP A 292 -7.73 17.21 5.80
N GLY A 293 -7.49 16.19 4.97
CA GLY A 293 -6.30 16.11 4.12
C GLY A 293 -6.26 17.22 3.07
N ILE A 294 -7.40 17.48 2.42
CA ILE A 294 -7.56 18.56 1.45
C ILE A 294 -7.25 19.91 2.11
N LYS A 295 -7.76 20.14 3.32
CA LYS A 295 -7.58 21.39 4.05
C LYS A 295 -6.14 21.59 4.53
N GLU A 296 -5.54 20.60 5.19
CA GLU A 296 -4.19 20.69 5.76
C GLU A 296 -3.12 20.79 4.67
N LEU A 297 -3.24 19.96 3.62
CA LEU A 297 -2.30 19.96 2.50
C LEU A 297 -2.58 21.05 1.46
N LYS A 298 -3.70 21.77 1.63
CA LYS A 298 -4.16 22.84 0.74
C LYS A 298 -4.29 22.39 -0.71
N PHE A 299 -4.86 21.19 -0.90
CA PHE A 299 -5.13 20.67 -2.23
C PHE A 299 -6.30 21.39 -2.87
N GLU A 300 -6.17 21.67 -4.16
CA GLU A 300 -7.33 22.06 -4.94
C GLU A 300 -8.24 20.85 -5.18
N GLU A 301 -9.55 21.08 -5.35
CA GLU A 301 -10.53 20.02 -5.59
C GLU A 301 -10.16 19.14 -6.80
N HIS A 302 -9.53 19.74 -7.82
CA HIS A 302 -9.08 19.00 -8.99
C HIS A 302 -7.88 18.09 -8.68
N GLU A 303 -6.96 18.49 -7.81
CA GLU A 303 -5.80 17.66 -7.40
C GLU A 303 -6.25 16.45 -6.57
N ALA A 304 -7.16 16.65 -5.61
CA ALA A 304 -7.72 15.56 -4.82
C ALA A 304 -8.44 14.53 -5.72
N ARG A 305 -9.20 15.01 -6.71
CA ARG A 305 -9.84 14.14 -7.72
C ARG A 305 -8.83 13.39 -8.57
N GLN A 306 -7.70 14.00 -8.94
CA GLN A 306 -6.63 13.36 -9.69
C GLN A 306 -6.01 12.19 -8.90
N ILE A 307 -5.62 12.45 -7.65
CA ILE A 307 -5.05 11.44 -6.74
C ILE A 307 -6.02 10.27 -6.59
N HIS A 308 -7.29 10.56 -6.30
CA HIS A 308 -8.32 9.54 -6.16
C HIS A 308 -8.51 8.71 -7.43
N SER A 309 -8.70 9.37 -8.57
CA SER A 309 -9.01 8.68 -9.83
C SER A 309 -7.88 7.78 -10.30
N ARG A 310 -6.62 8.23 -10.19
CA ARG A 310 -5.43 7.44 -10.57
C ARG A 310 -5.22 6.25 -9.66
N THR A 311 -5.38 6.46 -8.35
CA THR A 311 -5.29 5.37 -7.39
C THR A 311 -6.41 4.33 -7.61
N MET A 312 -7.61 4.77 -7.97
CA MET A 312 -8.70 3.84 -8.28
C MET A 312 -8.48 3.09 -9.60
N PHE A 313 -7.94 3.75 -10.63
CA PHE A 313 -7.58 3.10 -11.90
C PHE A 313 -6.58 1.96 -11.67
N TRP A 314 -5.46 2.23 -11.00
CA TRP A 314 -4.40 1.24 -10.76
C TRP A 314 -4.83 0.11 -9.82
N SER A 315 -5.87 0.31 -9.00
CA SER A 315 -6.45 -0.77 -8.18
C SER A 315 -7.02 -1.93 -9.01
N ASN A 316 -7.33 -1.70 -10.28
CA ASN A 316 -7.77 -2.74 -11.20
C ASN A 316 -6.63 -3.64 -11.70
N TYR A 317 -5.37 -3.29 -11.40
CA TYR A 317 -4.17 -4.08 -11.74
C TYR A 317 -3.44 -4.57 -10.47
N SER A 318 -4.06 -4.47 -9.30
CA SER A 318 -3.43 -4.73 -8.02
C SER A 318 -2.82 -6.12 -7.86
N SER A 319 -3.40 -7.17 -8.46
CA SER A 319 -2.85 -8.53 -8.43
C SER A 319 -1.71 -8.75 -9.42
N ARG A 320 -1.38 -7.74 -10.24
CA ARG A 320 -0.29 -7.79 -11.24
C ARG A 320 0.99 -7.12 -10.75
N PHE A 321 0.96 -6.47 -9.60
CA PHE A 321 2.13 -5.78 -9.05
C PHE A 321 3.09 -6.75 -8.38
N ASN A 322 4.32 -6.84 -8.88
CA ASN A 322 5.40 -7.59 -8.24
C ASN A 322 5.98 -6.81 -7.06
N ARG A 323 6.19 -5.50 -7.27
CA ARG A 323 6.68 -4.54 -6.28
C ARG A 323 5.96 -3.21 -6.46
N ILE A 324 5.84 -2.48 -5.37
CA ILE A 324 5.36 -1.10 -5.36
C ILE A 324 6.36 -0.20 -4.66
N ARG A 325 6.36 1.08 -5.01
CA ARG A 325 7.05 2.15 -4.29
C ARG A 325 6.22 3.42 -4.37
N GLY A 326 6.05 4.11 -3.24
CA GLY A 326 5.39 5.40 -3.18
C GLY A 326 6.39 6.48 -2.79
N LEU A 327 6.50 7.53 -3.59
CA LEU A 327 7.32 8.71 -3.31
C LEU A 327 6.38 9.87 -3.00
N LEU A 328 6.41 10.34 -1.76
CA LEU A 328 5.50 11.37 -1.27
C LEU A 328 6.25 12.68 -0.99
N PRO A 329 5.74 13.85 -1.40
CA PRO A 329 6.26 15.14 -0.94
C PRO A 329 6.43 15.17 0.58
N TYR A 330 7.46 15.84 1.09
CA TYR A 330 7.69 15.96 2.54
C TYR A 330 6.42 16.36 3.31
N LYS A 331 5.68 17.37 2.82
CA LYS A 331 4.42 17.81 3.44
C LYS A 331 3.36 16.71 3.51
N THR A 332 3.23 15.93 2.44
CA THR A 332 2.28 14.82 2.34
C THR A 332 2.68 13.70 3.30
N TYR A 333 3.96 13.37 3.36
CA TYR A 333 4.49 12.34 4.25
C TYR A 333 4.33 12.73 5.73
N ASP A 334 4.70 13.96 6.10
CA ASP A 334 4.60 14.49 7.46
C ASP A 334 3.14 14.52 7.94
N TYR A 335 2.19 14.92 7.07
CA TYR A 335 0.76 14.89 7.39
C TYR A 335 0.26 13.47 7.70
N LEU A 336 0.69 12.47 6.92
CA LEU A 336 0.28 11.08 7.14
C LEU A 336 0.85 10.53 8.45
N GLN A 337 2.11 10.83 8.77
CA GLN A 337 2.70 10.44 10.05
C GLN A 337 2.03 11.13 11.25
N ALA A 338 1.71 12.42 11.12
CA ALA A 338 0.97 13.17 12.15
C ALA A 338 -0.47 12.63 12.35
N SER A 339 -1.03 11.99 11.32
CA SER A 339 -2.33 11.32 11.37
C SER A 339 -2.27 9.89 11.94
N GLU A 340 -1.16 9.53 12.61
CA GLU A 340 -0.89 8.20 13.18
C GLU A 340 -0.93 7.05 12.15
N LEU A 341 -0.78 7.35 10.86
CA LEU A 341 -0.73 6.33 9.82
C LEU A 341 0.69 5.74 9.75
N HIS A 342 0.83 4.46 10.12
CA HIS A 342 2.07 3.73 9.93
C HIS A 342 2.32 3.42 8.44
N LEU A 343 3.40 3.97 7.91
CA LEU A 343 3.85 3.78 6.52
C LEU A 343 4.95 2.71 6.44
N SER A 344 4.88 1.84 5.44
CA SER A 344 5.89 0.82 5.16
C SER A 344 7.16 1.40 4.53
N GLU A 345 8.23 0.61 4.51
CA GLU A 345 9.51 0.99 3.86
C GLU A 345 9.38 1.25 2.36
N GLN A 346 8.28 0.83 1.72
CA GLN A 346 8.02 1.09 0.31
C GLN A 346 7.53 2.53 0.07
N ILE A 347 7.18 3.25 1.14
CA ILE A 347 6.69 4.62 1.10
C ILE A 347 7.77 5.55 1.66
N GLU A 348 8.29 6.42 0.81
CA GLU A 348 9.40 7.30 1.12
C GLU A 348 9.00 8.76 0.89
N SER A 349 9.53 9.65 1.74
CA SER A 349 9.43 11.09 1.51
C SER A 349 10.49 11.56 0.51
N PHE A 350 10.18 12.51 -0.36
CA PHE A 350 11.15 13.12 -1.26
C PHE A 350 10.85 14.60 -1.55
N ASN A 351 11.85 15.30 -2.09
CA ASN A 351 11.74 16.71 -2.45
C ASN A 351 10.96 16.88 -3.76
N SER A 352 9.65 17.08 -3.64
CA SER A 352 8.72 17.20 -4.76
C SER A 352 7.44 17.92 -4.32
N ASN A 353 6.64 18.35 -5.30
CA ASN A 353 5.30 18.87 -5.09
C ASN A 353 4.20 17.88 -5.55
N CYS A 354 4.58 16.67 -5.95
CA CYS A 354 3.68 15.66 -6.50
C CYS A 354 4.02 14.28 -5.94
N GLU A 355 2.99 13.54 -5.53
CA GLU A 355 3.07 12.13 -5.17
C GLU A 355 3.28 11.28 -6.42
N VAL A 356 4.20 10.32 -6.34
CA VAL A 356 4.54 9.43 -7.44
C VAL A 356 4.42 7.99 -6.97
N TYR A 357 3.65 7.19 -7.69
CA TYR A 357 3.57 5.75 -7.46
C TYR A 357 4.31 5.00 -8.56
N ILE A 358 5.07 3.97 -8.18
CA ILE A 358 5.87 3.15 -9.06
C ILE A 358 5.41 1.70 -8.91
N PHE A 359 5.08 1.08 -10.04
CA PHE A 359 4.55 -0.27 -10.10
C PHE A 359 5.41 -1.15 -10.99
N GLU A 360 5.93 -2.25 -10.45
CA GLU A 360 6.59 -3.26 -11.26
C GLU A 360 5.56 -4.26 -11.79
N LEU A 361 5.42 -4.32 -13.11
CA LEU A 361 4.39 -5.06 -13.84
C LEU A 361 5.06 -6.00 -14.84
N ASN A 362 5.58 -7.13 -14.36
CA ASN A 362 6.25 -8.18 -15.15
C ASN A 362 7.26 -7.64 -16.20
N LYS A 363 6.82 -7.31 -17.41
CA LYS A 363 7.66 -6.80 -18.52
C LYS A 363 7.88 -5.29 -18.52
N ILE A 364 7.10 -4.53 -17.75
CA ILE A 364 7.14 -3.06 -17.70
C ILE A 364 7.19 -2.56 -16.26
N ILE A 365 7.63 -1.33 -16.08
CA ILE A 365 7.49 -0.57 -14.85
C ILE A 365 6.65 0.67 -15.17
N ALA A 366 5.55 0.87 -14.46
CA ALA A 366 4.71 2.06 -14.61
C ALA A 366 5.05 3.06 -13.51
N VAL A 367 5.29 4.32 -13.89
CA VAL A 367 5.48 5.44 -12.97
C VAL A 367 4.34 6.42 -13.16
N GLU A 368 3.51 6.54 -12.14
CA GLU A 368 2.29 7.32 -12.10
C GLU A 368 2.51 8.58 -11.28
N PHE A 369 2.40 9.75 -11.91
CA PHE A 369 2.41 11.03 -11.20
C PHE A 369 0.98 11.35 -10.79
N LEU A 370 0.66 11.43 -9.49
CA LEU A 370 -0.73 11.51 -9.03
C LEU A 370 -1.39 12.87 -9.20
N ARG A 371 -0.61 13.95 -9.34
CA ARG A 371 -1.11 15.30 -9.57
C ARG A 371 -0.13 16.20 -10.33
N GLY A 372 -0.53 17.45 -10.56
CA GLY A 372 0.29 18.48 -11.23
C GLY A 372 -0.11 18.71 -12.70
N GLU A 373 0.45 19.76 -13.30
CA GLU A 373 -0.02 20.26 -14.61
C GLU A 373 0.23 19.27 -15.75
N LEU A 374 1.39 18.59 -15.75
CA LEU A 374 1.74 17.64 -16.81
C LEU A 374 1.05 16.30 -16.65
N SER A 375 0.93 15.82 -15.40
CA SER A 375 0.05 14.70 -15.02
C SER A 375 0.04 13.53 -16.03
N GLU A 376 1.00 12.62 -15.89
CA GLU A 376 1.32 11.60 -16.89
C GLU A 376 1.59 10.24 -16.22
N THR A 377 1.50 9.17 -17.00
CA THR A 377 2.06 7.86 -16.65
C THR A 377 3.24 7.60 -17.58
N ARG A 378 4.39 7.21 -17.04
CA ARG A 378 5.54 6.77 -17.83
C ARG A 378 5.71 5.27 -17.74
N PHE A 379 5.87 4.61 -18.88
CA PHE A 379 6.11 3.18 -18.97
C PHE A 379 7.56 2.91 -19.32
N PHE A 380 8.27 2.18 -18.47
CA PHE A 380 9.65 1.76 -18.68
C PHE A 380 9.72 0.28 -18.99
N LYS A 381 10.75 -0.14 -19.74
CA LYS A 381 11.06 -1.56 -19.89
C LYS A 381 11.51 -2.09 -18.53
N ASN A 382 10.96 -3.22 -18.07
CA ASN A 382 11.49 -3.87 -16.88
C ASN A 382 12.83 -4.55 -17.22
N ASN A 383 13.93 -3.84 -17.00
CA ASN A 383 15.29 -4.37 -17.03
C ASN A 383 15.97 -4.02 -15.71
N GLU A 384 17.09 -4.68 -15.41
CA GLU A 384 17.79 -4.51 -14.14
C GLU A 384 18.15 -3.05 -13.85
N TRP A 385 18.59 -2.30 -14.87
CA TRP A 385 18.96 -0.90 -14.72
C TRP A 385 17.77 0.00 -14.32
N ASN A 386 16.63 -0.11 -15.02
CA ASN A 386 15.42 0.66 -14.69
C ASN A 386 14.84 0.24 -13.34
N ALA A 387 14.80 -1.06 -13.06
CA ALA A 387 14.28 -1.60 -11.80
C ALA A 387 15.11 -1.08 -10.61
N LYS A 388 16.44 -1.20 -10.69
CA LYS A 388 17.36 -0.68 -9.68
C LYS A 388 17.21 0.82 -9.49
N ARG A 389 17.17 1.58 -10.60
CA ARG A 389 17.04 3.04 -10.52
C ARG A 389 15.73 3.45 -9.84
N LEU A 390 14.60 2.84 -10.22
CA LEU A 390 13.27 3.23 -9.74
C LEU A 390 12.92 2.67 -8.35
N PHE A 391 13.41 1.49 -7.97
CA PHE A 391 13.06 0.86 -6.69
C PHE A 391 14.14 0.93 -5.61
N GLU A 392 15.42 1.05 -5.96
CA GLU A 392 16.53 0.96 -4.98
C GLU A 392 17.25 2.30 -4.77
N SER A 393 17.09 3.28 -5.65
CA SER A 393 17.74 4.59 -5.49
C SER A 393 17.09 5.39 -4.36
N LYS A 394 17.86 5.73 -3.33
CA LYS A 394 17.43 6.61 -2.23
C LYS A 394 17.23 8.06 -2.67
N GLU A 395 18.05 8.53 -3.59
CA GLU A 395 17.96 9.87 -4.17
C GLU A 395 17.41 9.74 -5.60
N LEU A 396 16.08 9.92 -5.71
CA LEU A 396 15.36 9.93 -6.96
C LEU A 396 14.43 11.13 -6.99
N SER A 397 14.62 12.00 -7.98
CA SER A 397 13.79 13.19 -8.24
C SER A 397 12.86 12.97 -9.43
N ILE A 398 11.83 13.82 -9.55
CA ILE A 398 10.94 13.82 -10.71
C ILE A 398 11.71 14.06 -12.01
N ASP A 399 12.68 14.98 -12.00
CA ASP A 399 13.45 15.30 -13.21
C ASP A 399 14.32 14.11 -13.62
N GLU A 400 14.94 13.41 -12.68
CA GLU A 400 15.68 12.18 -12.97
C GLU A 400 14.79 11.08 -13.54
N ILE A 401 13.56 10.91 -13.04
CA ILE A 401 12.58 9.97 -13.62
C ILE A 401 12.25 10.38 -15.06
N ARG A 402 12.12 11.68 -15.34
CA ARG A 402 11.78 12.19 -16.67
C ARG A 402 12.93 12.09 -17.68
N GLU A 403 14.16 12.15 -17.21
CA GLU A 403 15.39 11.95 -17.99
C GLU A 403 15.59 10.50 -18.44
N MET A 404 15.04 9.53 -17.69
CA MET A 404 15.15 8.13 -18.04
C MET A 404 14.47 7.81 -19.38
N SER A 405 15.09 6.92 -20.16
CA SER A 405 14.52 6.45 -21.43
C SER A 405 13.28 5.58 -21.19
N GLN A 406 12.11 6.10 -21.55
CA GLN A 406 10.85 5.40 -21.46
C GLN A 406 10.50 4.62 -22.74
N LEU A 407 9.62 3.63 -22.60
CA LEU A 407 8.92 3.00 -23.73
C LEU A 407 7.82 3.92 -24.24
N GLU A 408 6.96 4.41 -23.34
CA GLU A 408 5.79 5.22 -23.68
C GLU A 408 5.49 6.23 -22.56
N VAL A 409 4.78 7.29 -22.92
CA VAL A 409 4.16 8.22 -21.99
C VAL A 409 2.67 8.29 -22.30
N HIS A 410 1.85 8.26 -21.27
CA HIS A 410 0.40 8.35 -21.36
C HIS A 410 -0.10 9.59 -20.63
N ASP A 411 -1.02 10.34 -21.24
CA ASP A 411 -1.62 11.55 -20.66
C ASP A 411 -2.81 11.22 -19.74
N HIS A 412 -3.23 12.21 -18.96
CA HIS A 412 -4.45 12.12 -18.14
C HIS A 412 -5.55 13.11 -18.57
N VAL A 413 -5.67 13.43 -19.86
CA VAL A 413 -6.75 14.31 -20.33
C VAL A 413 -8.09 13.55 -20.39
N THR A 414 -9.15 14.18 -20.91
CA THR A 414 -10.49 13.58 -21.01
C THR A 414 -10.45 12.14 -21.53
N SER A 415 -11.18 11.25 -20.84
CA SER A 415 -11.28 9.80 -21.11
C SER A 415 -9.96 9.01 -21.04
N TRP A 416 -8.93 9.52 -20.38
CA TRP A 416 -7.61 8.86 -20.30
C TRP A 416 -7.66 7.41 -19.81
N GLN A 417 -8.57 7.05 -18.89
CA GLN A 417 -8.65 5.67 -18.36
C GLN A 417 -8.93 4.66 -19.47
N TYR A 418 -9.82 5.01 -20.42
CA TYR A 418 -10.10 4.17 -21.59
C TYR A 418 -8.86 3.97 -22.45
N PHE A 419 -8.13 5.06 -22.73
CA PHE A 419 -6.94 5.00 -23.57
C PHE A 419 -5.77 4.29 -22.88
N CYS A 420 -5.59 4.50 -21.57
CA CYS A 420 -4.57 3.82 -20.78
C CYS A 420 -4.85 2.31 -20.72
N GLU A 421 -6.07 1.89 -20.40
CA GLU A 421 -6.48 0.47 -20.43
C GLU A 421 -6.22 -0.14 -21.81
N LYS A 422 -6.67 0.53 -22.88
CA LYS A 422 -6.48 0.06 -24.25
C LYS A 422 -4.99 -0.09 -24.57
N GLN A 423 -4.13 0.85 -24.16
CA GLN A 423 -2.69 0.77 -24.37
C GLN A 423 -2.09 -0.42 -23.59
N LEU A 424 -2.40 -0.56 -22.30
CA LEU A 424 -1.97 -1.69 -21.46
C LEU A 424 -2.35 -3.04 -22.08
N ARG A 425 -3.60 -3.21 -22.48
CA ARG A 425 -4.09 -4.47 -23.07
C ARG A 425 -3.54 -4.73 -24.47
N THR A 426 -3.59 -3.74 -25.37
CA THR A 426 -3.29 -3.97 -26.79
C THR A 426 -1.80 -3.93 -27.09
N LYS A 427 -1.05 -3.00 -26.50
CA LYS A 427 0.37 -2.78 -26.74
C LYS A 427 1.24 -3.56 -25.77
N PHE A 428 0.98 -3.43 -24.46
CA PHE A 428 1.79 -4.10 -23.43
C PHE A 428 1.33 -5.53 -23.10
N LYS A 429 0.16 -5.94 -23.61
CA LYS A 429 -0.45 -7.25 -23.31
C LYS A 429 -0.66 -7.48 -21.82
N LEU A 430 -0.92 -6.39 -21.07
CA LEU A 430 -1.25 -6.41 -19.65
C LEU A 430 -2.76 -6.30 -19.48
N LEU A 431 -3.37 -7.36 -18.94
CA LEU A 431 -4.77 -7.38 -18.55
C LEU A 431 -4.92 -6.98 -17.07
N PRO A 432 -6.06 -6.41 -16.67
CA PRO A 432 -6.35 -6.13 -15.27
C PRO A 432 -6.49 -7.42 -14.45
N ASN A 433 -6.86 -7.27 -13.18
CA ASN A 433 -7.14 -8.36 -12.25
C ASN A 433 -8.16 -9.34 -12.86
N ASP A 434 -8.04 -10.61 -12.49
CA ASP A 434 -8.91 -11.65 -13.01
C ASP A 434 -10.37 -11.44 -12.59
N ASN A 435 -11.30 -11.81 -13.47
CA ASN A 435 -12.74 -11.81 -13.23
C ASN A 435 -13.36 -10.46 -12.81
N ILE A 436 -12.87 -9.32 -13.32
CA ILE A 436 -13.50 -8.01 -13.07
C ILE A 436 -14.61 -7.71 -14.12
N PRO A 437 -15.90 -7.66 -13.73
CA PRO A 437 -16.97 -7.24 -14.64
C PRO A 437 -17.07 -5.72 -14.78
N TYR A 438 -16.53 -4.97 -13.81
CA TYR A 438 -16.54 -3.52 -13.78
C TYR A 438 -15.19 -2.96 -13.35
N PHE A 439 -14.80 -1.87 -13.97
CA PHE A 439 -13.57 -1.13 -13.68
C PHE A 439 -13.82 -0.10 -12.58
N LYS A 440 -13.01 -0.14 -11.53
CA LYS A 440 -13.07 0.79 -10.40
C LYS A 440 -12.59 2.19 -10.84
N GLY A 441 -13.19 3.23 -10.26
CA GLY A 441 -12.83 4.62 -10.54
C GLY A 441 -13.51 5.25 -11.75
N LEU A 442 -14.45 4.53 -12.38
CA LEU A 442 -15.29 5.01 -13.48
C LEU A 442 -16.77 4.98 -13.08
N PRO A 443 -17.60 5.90 -13.59
CA PRO A 443 -19.03 5.90 -13.29
C PRO A 443 -19.73 4.69 -13.95
N PRO A 444 -20.86 4.20 -13.38
CA PRO A 444 -21.56 3.00 -13.87
C PRO A 444 -21.89 2.99 -15.36
N ALA A 445 -22.09 4.18 -15.96
CA ALA A 445 -22.42 4.31 -17.38
C ALA A 445 -21.27 3.87 -18.33
N VAL A 446 -20.02 3.82 -17.86
CA VAL A 446 -18.84 3.55 -18.71
C VAL A 446 -17.83 2.60 -18.06
N ASN A 447 -18.20 1.94 -16.96
CA ASN A 447 -17.28 1.11 -16.20
C ASN A 447 -17.32 -0.39 -16.54
N THR A 448 -18.23 -0.84 -17.42
CA THR A 448 -18.32 -2.25 -17.81
C THR A 448 -17.02 -2.70 -18.48
N TYR A 449 -16.54 -3.91 -18.16
CA TYR A 449 -15.27 -4.41 -18.66
C TYR A 449 -15.40 -5.79 -19.31
N SER A 450 -14.68 -5.98 -20.41
CA SER A 450 -14.49 -7.28 -21.06
C SER A 450 -13.02 -7.50 -21.38
N PRO A 451 -12.41 -8.66 -21.05
CA PRO A 451 -11.01 -8.94 -21.39
C PRO A 451 -10.72 -8.90 -22.90
N THR A 452 -11.72 -9.20 -23.73
CA THR A 452 -11.56 -9.23 -25.20
C THR A 452 -11.67 -7.83 -25.81
N VAL A 453 -12.67 -7.04 -25.39
CA VAL A 453 -12.98 -5.73 -25.98
C VAL A 453 -12.30 -4.58 -25.23
N GLY A 454 -12.14 -4.71 -23.90
CA GLY A 454 -11.70 -3.68 -22.97
C GLY A 454 -12.87 -2.85 -22.41
N LEU A 455 -12.58 -1.60 -22.06
CA LEU A 455 -13.58 -0.60 -21.66
C LEU A 455 -14.45 -0.16 -22.86
N PRO A 456 -15.68 0.37 -22.63
CA PRO A 456 -16.55 0.86 -23.69
C PRO A 456 -15.94 2.09 -24.36
N LYS A 457 -16.05 2.20 -25.68
CA LYS A 457 -15.54 3.36 -26.42
C LYS A 457 -16.25 4.64 -25.96
N PRO A 458 -15.52 5.72 -25.63
CA PRO A 458 -16.12 7.00 -25.27
C PRO A 458 -16.99 7.57 -26.40
N ALA A 459 -18.03 8.32 -26.03
CA ALA A 459 -18.88 9.02 -26.99
C ALA A 459 -18.09 10.08 -27.78
N GLN A 460 -18.55 10.40 -28.99
CA GLN A 460 -17.84 11.32 -29.90
C GLN A 460 -17.60 12.71 -29.29
N SER A 461 -18.51 13.20 -28.45
CA SER A 461 -18.33 14.47 -27.73
C SER A 461 -17.08 14.47 -26.84
N TYR A 462 -16.87 13.40 -26.07
CA TYR A 462 -15.67 13.25 -25.23
C TYR A 462 -14.39 13.06 -26.06
N LEU A 463 -14.49 12.42 -27.22
CA LEU A 463 -13.35 12.28 -28.15
C LEU A 463 -12.95 13.63 -28.75
N ASN A 464 -13.92 14.48 -29.08
CA ASN A 464 -13.67 15.83 -29.58
C ASN A 464 -13.03 16.70 -28.47
N GLU A 465 -13.58 16.67 -27.26
CA GLU A 465 -13.03 17.38 -26.10
C GLU A 465 -11.60 16.91 -25.77
N ARG A 466 -11.35 15.60 -25.86
CA ARG A 466 -10.01 15.04 -25.73
C ARG A 466 -9.08 15.61 -26.78
N ALA A 467 -9.48 15.66 -28.06
CA ALA A 467 -8.64 16.19 -29.14
C ALA A 467 -8.17 17.63 -28.86
N GLU A 468 -9.07 18.48 -28.36
CA GLU A 468 -8.77 19.88 -28.00
C GLU A 468 -7.81 19.97 -26.81
N LYS A 469 -8.10 19.25 -25.72
CA LYS A 469 -7.26 19.27 -24.50
C LYS A 469 -5.88 18.65 -24.71
N LEU A 470 -5.82 17.61 -25.53
CA LEU A 470 -4.58 16.87 -25.80
C LEU A 470 -3.60 17.70 -26.63
N GLU A 471 -4.07 18.64 -27.44
CA GLU A 471 -3.21 19.59 -28.15
C GLU A 471 -2.41 20.47 -27.18
N ARG A 472 -3.09 21.05 -26.17
CA ARG A 472 -2.43 21.84 -25.12
C ARG A 472 -1.49 20.98 -24.27
N TRP A 473 -1.93 19.77 -23.90
CA TRP A 473 -1.09 18.85 -23.14
C TRP A 473 0.18 18.48 -23.91
N MET A 474 0.08 18.20 -25.21
CA MET A 474 1.21 17.84 -26.06
C MET A 474 2.26 18.96 -26.15
N GLU A 475 1.82 20.21 -26.23
CA GLU A 475 2.73 21.36 -26.21
C GLU A 475 3.44 21.51 -24.87
N LEU A 476 2.72 21.34 -23.75
CA LEU A 476 3.30 21.37 -22.41
C LEU A 476 4.27 20.21 -22.18
N PHE A 477 3.90 19.00 -22.62
CA PHE A 477 4.72 17.80 -22.55
C PHE A 477 6.04 18.03 -23.26
N TRP A 478 6.02 18.38 -24.55
CA TRP A 478 7.25 18.60 -25.31
C TRP A 478 8.09 19.76 -24.77
N LYS A 479 7.46 20.83 -24.28
CA LYS A 479 8.18 21.93 -23.63
C LYS A 479 8.99 21.46 -22.42
N ASN A 480 8.44 20.54 -21.62
CA ASN A 480 9.18 19.95 -20.50
C ASN A 480 10.20 18.91 -21.00
N GLU A 481 9.84 18.11 -21.99
CA GLU A 481 10.73 17.10 -22.52
C GLU A 481 11.97 17.66 -23.23
N PHE A 482 11.89 18.81 -23.89
CA PHE A 482 13.08 19.45 -24.47
C PHE A 482 14.03 20.05 -23.44
N ARG A 483 13.59 20.21 -22.18
CA ARG A 483 14.49 20.59 -21.09
C ARG A 483 15.31 19.41 -20.59
N THR A 484 14.87 18.20 -20.90
CA THR A 484 15.61 16.99 -20.55
C THR A 484 16.80 16.78 -21.49
N SER A 485 17.85 16.16 -20.98
CA SER A 485 19.07 15.85 -21.72
C SER A 485 18.88 14.72 -22.76
N LYS A 486 17.81 13.92 -22.66
CA LYS A 486 17.60 12.70 -23.46
C LYS A 486 17.51 12.90 -24.98
N TYR A 487 17.13 14.09 -25.42
CA TYR A 487 16.98 14.41 -26.85
C TYR A 487 18.14 15.23 -27.43
N GLY A 488 19.18 15.47 -26.61
CA GLY A 488 20.30 16.33 -26.97
C GLY A 488 19.87 17.77 -27.29
N HIS A 489 20.80 18.57 -27.82
CA HIS A 489 20.48 19.93 -28.24
C HIS A 489 19.67 19.92 -29.55
N GLN A 490 18.40 20.33 -29.47
CA GLN A 490 17.53 20.47 -30.64
C GLN A 490 17.30 21.94 -30.98
N ASN A 491 17.42 22.27 -32.27
CA ASN A 491 17.04 23.59 -32.75
C ASN A 491 15.50 23.76 -32.78
N GLY A 492 15.02 25.00 -32.89
CA GLY A 492 13.58 25.29 -32.83
C GLY A 492 12.74 24.62 -33.94
N LEU A 493 13.34 24.28 -35.08
CA LEU A 493 12.65 23.57 -36.16
C LEU A 493 12.44 22.09 -35.80
N GLN A 494 13.48 21.45 -35.26
CA GLN A 494 13.43 20.05 -34.78
C GLN A 494 12.42 19.89 -33.65
N GLN A 495 12.40 20.84 -32.69
CA GLN A 495 11.42 20.85 -31.61
C GLN A 495 9.99 20.92 -32.15
N LYS A 496 9.70 21.84 -33.08
CA LYS A 496 8.40 21.94 -33.75
C LYS A 496 8.03 20.66 -34.50
N SER A 497 9.00 20.04 -35.17
CA SER A 497 8.78 18.80 -35.91
C SER A 497 8.31 17.65 -35.00
N ASN A 498 8.87 17.55 -33.78
CA ASN A 498 8.49 16.54 -32.78
C ASN A 498 7.09 16.80 -32.22
N VAL A 499 6.75 18.07 -31.96
CA VAL A 499 5.40 18.46 -31.55
C VAL A 499 4.37 18.07 -32.63
N TYR A 500 4.66 18.34 -33.91
CA TYR A 500 3.75 17.96 -35.00
C TYR A 500 3.64 16.44 -35.17
N LEU A 501 4.72 15.69 -34.99
CA LEU A 501 4.65 14.23 -35.00
C LEU A 501 3.75 13.71 -33.89
N GLY A 502 3.87 14.25 -32.67
CA GLY A 502 2.98 13.91 -31.55
C GLY A 502 1.51 14.25 -31.85
N LYS A 503 1.25 15.44 -32.41
CA LYS A 503 -0.11 15.82 -32.87
C LYS A 503 -0.65 14.86 -33.94
N ALA A 504 0.19 14.38 -34.86
CA ALA A 504 -0.22 13.39 -35.85
C ALA A 504 -0.63 12.07 -35.18
N GLN A 505 0.21 11.49 -34.31
CA GLN A 505 -0.09 10.24 -33.61
C GLN A 505 -1.43 10.29 -32.87
N ILE A 506 -1.73 11.41 -32.22
CA ILE A 506 -3.03 11.64 -31.57
C ILE A 506 -4.19 11.58 -32.57
N MET A 507 -4.10 12.29 -33.69
CA MET A 507 -5.18 12.31 -34.68
C MET A 507 -5.42 10.92 -35.27
N GLN A 508 -4.37 10.12 -35.41
CA GLN A 508 -4.48 8.71 -35.79
C GLN A 508 -5.24 7.88 -34.73
N GLU A 509 -4.99 8.10 -33.44
CA GLU A 509 -5.69 7.38 -32.36
C GLU A 509 -7.18 7.74 -32.25
N ILE A 510 -7.52 8.99 -32.56
CA ILE A 510 -8.90 9.50 -32.56
C ILE A 510 -9.63 9.12 -33.86
N GLY A 511 -8.91 8.71 -34.91
CA GLY A 511 -9.46 8.33 -36.21
C GLY A 511 -9.78 9.53 -37.11
N ASN A 512 -9.06 10.64 -36.96
CA ASN A 512 -9.15 11.81 -37.82
C ASN A 512 -8.04 11.80 -38.87
N ASP A 513 -8.27 11.07 -39.97
CA ASP A 513 -7.27 10.83 -41.01
C ASP A 513 -6.83 12.13 -41.72
N GLU A 514 -7.73 13.11 -41.87
CA GLU A 514 -7.43 14.39 -42.51
C GLU A 514 -6.43 15.21 -41.68
N LYS A 515 -6.67 15.37 -40.38
CA LYS A 515 -5.75 16.07 -39.48
C LYS A 515 -4.45 15.27 -39.26
N PHE A 516 -4.52 13.94 -39.28
CA PHE A 516 -3.34 13.09 -39.27
C PHE A 516 -2.41 13.39 -40.45
N GLU A 517 -2.96 13.39 -41.67
CA GLU A 517 -2.20 13.69 -42.89
C GLU A 517 -1.61 15.11 -42.86
N PHE A 518 -2.37 16.09 -42.37
CA PHE A 518 -1.89 17.47 -42.23
C PHE A 518 -0.68 17.57 -41.30
N TYR A 519 -0.77 16.99 -40.09
CA TYR A 519 0.31 17.09 -39.11
C TYR A 519 1.53 16.24 -39.47
N ILE A 520 1.33 15.04 -40.03
CA ILE A 520 2.46 14.22 -40.47
C ILE A 520 3.23 14.89 -41.61
N SER A 521 2.51 15.59 -42.51
CA SER A 521 3.12 16.38 -43.58
C SER A 521 3.92 17.57 -43.04
N LYS A 522 3.39 18.29 -42.04
CA LYS A 522 4.13 19.37 -41.38
C LYS A 522 5.40 18.87 -40.68
N ALA A 523 5.31 17.76 -39.95
CA ALA A 523 6.45 17.16 -39.26
C ALA A 523 7.53 16.69 -40.25
N ALA A 524 7.12 16.02 -41.34
CA ALA A 524 8.03 15.57 -42.39
C ALA A 524 8.74 16.74 -43.09
N ASN A 525 8.01 17.81 -43.43
CA ASN A 525 8.59 19.02 -44.03
C ASN A 525 9.57 19.74 -43.11
N GLN A 526 9.51 19.51 -41.79
CA GLN A 526 10.41 20.09 -40.80
C GLN A 526 11.60 19.19 -40.42
N GLY A 527 11.80 18.08 -41.14
CA GLY A 527 13.00 17.27 -40.98
C GLY A 527 12.84 16.06 -40.05
N ASN A 528 11.64 15.73 -39.58
CA ASN A 528 11.46 14.56 -38.72
C ASN A 528 11.48 13.25 -39.51
N ALA A 529 12.47 12.40 -39.27
CA ALA A 529 12.68 11.16 -40.03
C ALA A 529 11.56 10.12 -39.86
N GLU A 530 10.95 10.00 -38.67
CA GLU A 530 9.80 9.12 -38.44
C GLU A 530 8.57 9.63 -39.20
N ALA A 531 8.32 10.94 -39.18
CA ALA A 531 7.21 11.54 -39.93
C ALA A 531 7.36 11.34 -41.45
N MET A 532 8.58 11.49 -41.98
CA MET A 532 8.87 11.20 -43.38
C MET A 532 8.59 9.73 -43.73
N TRP A 533 8.98 8.80 -42.85
CA TRP A 533 8.69 7.37 -43.03
C TRP A 533 7.18 7.09 -43.04
N GLN A 534 6.43 7.62 -42.08
CA GLN A 534 4.98 7.41 -41.99
C GLN A 534 4.24 8.03 -43.17
N LEU A 535 4.60 9.25 -43.57
CA LEU A 535 4.03 9.92 -44.74
C LEU A 535 4.33 9.13 -46.02
N GLY A 536 5.58 8.68 -46.19
CA GLY A 536 5.99 7.84 -47.31
C GLY A 536 5.20 6.53 -47.37
N LYS A 537 5.09 5.83 -46.24
CA LYS A 537 4.29 4.59 -46.12
C LYS A 537 2.82 4.84 -46.48
N MET A 538 2.21 5.92 -45.99
CA MET A 538 0.82 6.26 -46.27
C MET A 538 0.58 6.53 -47.75
N LYS A 539 1.47 7.27 -48.42
CA LYS A 539 1.33 7.60 -49.84
C LYS A 539 1.64 6.41 -50.77
N VAL A 540 2.63 5.57 -50.42
CA VAL A 540 2.92 4.33 -51.17
C VAL A 540 1.80 3.29 -51.02
N LEU A 541 1.12 3.24 -49.87
CA LEU A 541 0.01 2.30 -49.62
C LEU A 541 -1.37 2.85 -49.99
N SER A 542 -1.48 4.12 -50.41
CA SER A 542 -2.78 4.70 -50.78
C SER A 542 -3.38 3.99 -52.00
N ASN A 543 -4.71 3.87 -52.04
CA ASN A 543 -5.44 3.21 -53.13
C ASN A 543 -5.32 3.94 -54.49
N ASP A 544 -4.79 5.17 -54.49
CA ASP A 544 -4.52 5.94 -55.70
C ASP A 544 -3.18 5.47 -56.32
N ARG A 545 -3.26 4.47 -57.20
CA ARG A 545 -2.12 3.89 -57.92
C ARG A 545 -1.60 4.77 -59.06
N SER A 546 -1.74 6.10 -58.97
CA SER A 546 -1.07 6.98 -59.92
C SER A 546 0.44 6.92 -59.67
N GLY A 547 1.24 6.69 -60.73
CA GLY A 547 2.71 6.58 -60.61
C GLY A 547 3.36 7.78 -59.91
N LYS A 548 2.74 8.98 -60.02
CA LYS A 548 3.19 10.21 -59.36
C LYS A 548 3.06 10.18 -57.83
N MET A 549 1.97 9.61 -57.29
CA MET A 549 1.80 9.50 -55.82
C MET A 549 2.75 8.47 -55.22
N GLN A 550 3.02 7.40 -55.97
CA GLN A 550 4.01 6.40 -55.58
C GLN A 550 5.43 7.00 -55.56
N GLU A 551 5.85 7.70 -56.61
CA GLU A 551 7.14 8.41 -56.66
C GLU A 551 7.27 9.43 -55.51
N TYR A 552 6.21 10.18 -55.21
CA TYR A 552 6.17 11.12 -54.09
C TYR A 552 6.38 10.42 -52.73
N GLY A 553 5.69 9.30 -52.51
CA GLY A 553 5.84 8.51 -51.28
C GLY A 553 7.23 7.86 -51.16
N GLU A 554 7.76 7.32 -52.26
CA GLU A 554 9.11 6.75 -52.33
C GLU A 554 10.18 7.81 -52.03
N GLY A 555 10.00 9.03 -52.51
CA GLY A 555 10.88 10.17 -52.20
C GLY A 555 10.96 10.48 -50.70
N TRP A 556 9.85 10.37 -49.96
CA TRP A 556 9.85 10.55 -48.51
C TRP A 556 10.53 9.39 -47.76
N VAL A 557 10.32 8.15 -48.22
CA VAL A 557 11.03 6.98 -47.66
C VAL A 557 12.54 7.13 -47.84
N LEU A 558 12.99 7.63 -49.00
CA LEU A 558 14.41 7.88 -49.26
C LEU A 558 14.99 8.97 -48.34
N LYS A 559 14.29 10.09 -48.17
CA LYS A 559 14.71 11.15 -47.23
C LYS A 559 14.78 10.66 -45.78
N ALA A 560 13.82 9.85 -45.34
CA ALA A 560 13.85 9.24 -44.01
C ALA A 560 15.08 8.32 -43.84
N ALA A 561 15.42 7.56 -44.88
CA ALA A 561 16.59 6.69 -44.89
C ALA A 561 17.92 7.48 -44.84
N GLU A 562 17.99 8.62 -45.54
CA GLU A 562 19.15 9.54 -45.49
C GLU A 562 19.39 10.08 -44.08
N LEU A 563 18.32 10.29 -43.30
CA LEU A 563 18.39 10.69 -41.89
C LEU A 563 18.60 9.51 -40.92
N GLY A 564 18.90 8.31 -41.41
CA GLY A 564 19.27 7.17 -40.59
C GLY A 564 18.09 6.33 -40.07
N HIS A 565 16.86 6.53 -40.54
CA HIS A 565 15.71 5.77 -40.04
C HIS A 565 15.76 4.30 -40.48
N SER A 566 15.91 3.38 -39.51
CA SER A 566 16.22 1.96 -39.76
C SER A 566 15.26 1.25 -40.71
N LYS A 567 13.94 1.36 -40.49
CA LYS A 567 12.93 0.73 -41.36
C LYS A 567 12.88 1.37 -42.75
N ALA A 568 13.16 2.67 -42.83
CA ALA A 568 13.19 3.38 -44.11
C ALA A 568 14.44 2.98 -44.92
N ILE A 569 15.58 2.75 -44.26
CA ILE A 569 16.79 2.21 -44.90
C ILE A 569 16.47 0.84 -45.53
N GLU A 570 15.82 -0.06 -44.80
CA GLU A 570 15.43 -1.37 -45.34
C GLU A 570 14.45 -1.24 -46.52
N ALA A 571 13.42 -0.41 -46.39
CA ALA A 571 12.45 -0.15 -47.46
C ALA A 571 13.09 0.49 -48.70
N SER A 572 14.06 1.40 -48.50
CA SER A 572 14.78 2.06 -49.60
C SER A 572 15.51 1.06 -50.49
N LYS A 573 16.07 -0.02 -49.92
CA LYS A 573 16.75 -1.08 -50.68
C LYS A 573 15.81 -1.78 -51.67
N LYS A 574 14.52 -1.87 -51.34
CA LYS A 574 13.49 -2.46 -52.22
C LYS A 574 13.07 -1.48 -53.32
N ILE A 575 12.97 -0.19 -53.00
CA ILE A 575 12.65 0.89 -53.94
C ILE A 575 13.76 1.06 -54.99
N THR A 576 15.03 1.10 -54.56
CA THR A 576 16.18 1.28 -55.46
C THR A 576 16.34 0.16 -56.49
N LYS A 577 15.83 -1.05 -56.21
CA LYS A 577 15.82 -2.16 -57.18
C LYS A 577 14.80 -2.00 -58.31
N ARG A 578 13.79 -1.12 -58.16
CA ARG A 578 12.73 -0.92 -59.16
C ARG A 578 13.03 0.20 -60.16
N ASP A 579 13.86 1.17 -59.81
CA ASP A 579 13.97 2.40 -60.59
C ASP A 579 15.43 2.73 -60.98
N SER A 580 15.78 2.42 -62.23
CA SER A 580 17.12 2.59 -62.81
C SER A 580 17.50 4.06 -63.06
N LYS A 581 16.54 5.01 -63.00
CA LYS A 581 16.80 6.45 -63.10
C LYS A 581 17.20 7.10 -61.77
N LEU A 582 16.67 6.62 -60.64
CA LEU A 582 16.97 7.15 -59.29
C LEU A 582 18.36 6.78 -58.77
N VAL A 583 18.97 5.71 -59.31
CA VAL A 583 20.37 5.32 -59.02
C VAL A 583 21.36 6.45 -59.35
N ARG A 584 21.14 7.19 -60.44
CA ARG A 584 21.98 8.34 -60.82
C ARG A 584 21.81 9.55 -59.89
N TYR A 585 20.60 9.76 -59.35
CA TYR A 585 20.36 10.81 -58.34
C TYR A 585 21.01 10.44 -57.01
N ARG A 586 21.00 9.15 -56.63
CA ARG A 586 21.66 8.64 -55.43
C ARG A 586 23.18 8.81 -55.50
N GLU A 587 23.83 8.50 -56.62
CA GLU A 587 25.27 8.78 -56.79
C GLU A 587 25.59 10.28 -56.71
N SER A 588 24.74 11.12 -57.30
CA SER A 588 24.91 12.57 -57.31
C SER A 588 24.65 13.27 -55.97
N SER A 589 23.73 12.72 -55.16
CA SER A 589 23.31 13.28 -53.87
C SER A 589 24.13 12.71 -52.71
N LEU A 590 24.57 11.44 -52.80
CA LEU A 590 25.54 10.86 -51.88
C LEU A 590 26.90 11.58 -52.01
N ASN A 591 27.29 11.97 -53.23
CA ASN A 591 28.47 12.81 -53.46
C ASN A 591 28.30 14.26 -52.97
N ARG A 592 27.07 14.80 -52.94
CA ARG A 592 26.76 16.13 -52.37
C ARG A 592 26.61 16.15 -50.85
N LEU A 593 26.13 15.06 -50.23
CA LEU A 593 26.10 14.89 -48.78
C LEU A 593 27.51 14.73 -48.21
N LYS A 594 28.39 14.05 -48.95
CA LYS A 594 29.84 13.99 -48.66
C LYS A 594 30.52 15.36 -48.75
N SER A 595 29.98 16.32 -49.51
CA SER A 595 30.55 17.67 -49.65
C SER A 595 29.93 18.74 -48.74
N SER A 596 28.83 18.44 -48.02
CA SER A 596 28.07 19.42 -47.23
C SER A 596 28.00 19.12 -45.73
N ILE A 597 28.31 17.89 -45.32
CA ILE A 597 28.78 17.60 -43.97
C ILE A 597 30.30 17.74 -44.08
N GLY A 598 30.91 18.62 -43.30
CA GLY A 598 32.37 18.85 -43.26
C GLY A 598 33.18 17.66 -42.75
N LEU A 599 33.00 16.50 -43.37
CA LEU A 599 33.82 15.31 -43.29
C LEU A 599 34.75 15.37 -44.48
N VAL A 600 35.97 15.85 -44.25
CA VAL A 600 37.08 15.64 -45.19
C VAL A 600 37.18 14.11 -45.39
N PRO A 601 36.96 13.59 -46.60
CA PRO A 601 36.94 12.17 -46.85
C PRO A 601 38.33 11.73 -47.27
N GLU A 602 39.04 10.95 -46.45
CA GLU A 602 40.22 10.25 -46.98
C GLU A 602 40.30 8.74 -46.74
N MET A 603 39.50 8.11 -45.86
CA MET A 603 39.67 6.65 -45.66
C MET A 603 38.39 5.79 -45.64
N ALA A 604 37.20 6.39 -45.51
CA ALA A 604 35.93 5.64 -45.60
C ALA A 604 35.55 5.37 -47.06
N GLY A 605 36.24 4.41 -47.67
CA GLY A 605 36.07 3.98 -49.07
C GLY A 605 37.38 3.83 -49.85
N ALA A 606 38.54 4.10 -49.25
CA ALA A 606 39.82 3.81 -49.86
C ALA A 606 40.07 2.30 -49.81
N ASP A 607 40.50 1.70 -50.93
CA ASP A 607 40.99 0.33 -50.94
C ASP A 607 42.37 0.28 -50.28
N LEU A 608 42.36 0.11 -48.96
CA LEU A 608 43.56 0.09 -48.13
C LEU A 608 44.40 -1.17 -48.37
N SER A 609 43.87 -2.19 -49.04
CA SER A 609 44.61 -3.43 -49.36
C SER A 609 45.90 -3.18 -50.15
N SER A 610 45.94 -2.09 -50.92
CA SER A 610 47.09 -1.69 -51.76
C SER A 610 48.21 -0.93 -51.01
N TYR A 611 47.98 -0.52 -49.76
CA TYR A 611 48.93 0.30 -49.01
C TYR A 611 50.00 -0.55 -48.32
N THR A 612 51.27 -0.16 -48.45
CA THR A 612 52.37 -0.81 -47.74
C THR A 612 52.43 -0.37 -46.27
N ARG A 613 52.98 -1.24 -45.41
CA ARG A 613 53.14 -0.99 -43.97
C ARG A 613 53.73 0.38 -43.63
N SER A 614 54.77 0.80 -44.37
CA SER A 614 55.43 2.10 -44.15
C SER A 614 54.51 3.28 -44.39
N VAL A 615 53.61 3.17 -45.38
CA VAL A 615 52.64 4.22 -45.71
C VAL A 615 51.54 4.27 -44.64
N LEU A 616 51.05 3.11 -44.21
CA LEU A 616 50.05 3.03 -43.12
C LEU A 616 50.58 3.64 -41.83
N ILE A 617 51.81 3.31 -41.42
CA ILE A 617 52.44 3.88 -40.21
C ILE A 617 52.66 5.39 -40.34
N SER A 618 53.05 5.88 -41.53
CA SER A 618 53.22 7.32 -41.77
C SER A 618 51.90 8.08 -41.64
N LEU A 619 50.81 7.53 -42.17
CA LEU A 619 49.47 8.13 -42.08
C LEU A 619 48.96 8.14 -40.63
N ILE A 620 49.15 7.05 -39.87
CA ILE A 620 48.79 7.00 -38.44
C ILE A 620 49.54 8.10 -37.69
N LYS A 621 50.86 8.24 -37.90
CA LYS A 621 51.66 9.30 -37.26
C LYS A 621 51.16 10.70 -37.63
N GLN A 622 50.80 10.91 -38.89
CA GLN A 622 50.27 12.17 -39.37
C GLN A 622 48.94 12.51 -38.69
N TYR A 623 47.96 11.59 -38.67
CA TYR A 623 46.67 11.82 -38.03
C TYR A 623 46.77 12.00 -36.51
N LEU A 624 47.66 11.27 -35.84
CA LEU A 624 47.93 11.46 -34.41
C LEU A 624 48.63 12.80 -34.13
N SER A 625 49.55 13.24 -34.99
CA SER A 625 50.25 14.53 -34.82
C SER A 625 49.34 15.76 -35.00
N LEU A 626 48.23 15.62 -35.73
CA LEU A 626 47.27 16.68 -36.03
C LEU A 626 46.11 16.75 -35.00
N SER A 627 46.19 16.07 -33.86
CA SER A 627 44.99 15.81 -33.04
C SER A 627 44.60 16.98 -32.12
N VAL A 628 43.45 17.60 -32.43
CA VAL A 628 42.56 18.31 -31.49
C VAL A 628 41.09 17.87 -31.67
N ASN A 629 40.82 16.82 -32.45
CA ASN A 629 39.48 16.41 -32.88
C ASN A 629 39.35 14.88 -32.96
N MET A 630 38.24 14.33 -32.43
CA MET A 630 37.88 12.89 -32.44
C MET A 630 37.95 12.23 -33.83
N ILE A 631 37.74 12.97 -34.92
CA ILE A 631 37.76 12.46 -36.29
C ILE A 631 39.16 11.94 -36.67
N ASN A 632 40.23 12.67 -36.31
CA ASN A 632 41.61 12.25 -36.60
C ASN A 632 41.99 11.02 -35.78
N PHE A 633 41.46 10.89 -34.55
CA PHE A 633 41.65 9.72 -33.72
C PHE A 633 40.92 8.49 -34.29
N SER A 634 39.67 8.64 -34.73
CA SER A 634 38.92 7.57 -35.38
C SER A 634 39.59 7.08 -36.66
N ASN A 635 40.16 7.99 -37.48
CA ASN A 635 40.91 7.60 -38.68
C ASN A 635 42.20 6.84 -38.35
N ALA A 636 42.92 7.25 -37.30
CA ALA A 636 44.09 6.51 -36.82
C ALA A 636 43.73 5.12 -36.28
N ALA A 637 42.59 5.00 -35.59
CA ALA A 637 42.09 3.72 -35.06
C ALA A 637 41.73 2.72 -36.17
N VAL A 638 41.07 3.18 -37.23
CA VAL A 638 40.77 2.34 -38.40
C VAL A 638 42.05 1.82 -39.06
N LEU A 639 43.09 2.67 -39.19
CA LEU A 639 44.38 2.27 -39.75
C LEU A 639 45.14 1.27 -38.87
N LEU A 640 45.03 1.40 -37.54
CA LEU A 640 45.59 0.44 -36.59
C LEU A 640 44.92 -0.93 -36.69
N CYS A 641 43.59 -0.97 -36.79
CA CYS A 641 42.86 -2.22 -37.01
C CYS A 641 43.30 -2.92 -38.30
N VAL A 642 43.57 -2.17 -39.39
CA VAL A 642 44.08 -2.76 -40.64
C VAL A 642 45.50 -3.35 -40.48
N LEU A 643 46.36 -2.75 -39.65
CA LEU A 643 47.69 -3.32 -39.36
C LEU A 643 47.58 -4.59 -38.48
N GLU A 644 46.66 -4.60 -37.50
CA GLU A 644 46.37 -5.76 -36.65
C GLU A 644 45.79 -6.93 -37.46
N GLU A 645 44.84 -6.66 -38.36
CA GLU A 645 44.26 -7.67 -39.26
C GLU A 645 45.30 -8.30 -40.21
N ARG A 646 46.38 -7.57 -40.52
CA ARG A 646 47.51 -8.08 -41.32
C ARG A 646 48.58 -8.80 -40.50
N ASN A 647 48.41 -8.91 -39.19
CA ASN A 647 49.37 -9.53 -38.27
C ASN A 647 50.78 -8.91 -38.36
N GLU A 648 50.86 -7.63 -38.73
CA GLU A 648 52.13 -6.91 -38.85
C GLU A 648 52.55 -6.40 -37.47
N VAL A 649 53.71 -6.87 -36.97
CA VAL A 649 54.20 -6.52 -35.62
C VAL A 649 54.36 -5.01 -35.48
N ILE A 650 53.58 -4.40 -34.59
CA ILE A 650 53.69 -2.98 -34.22
C ILE A 650 54.76 -2.88 -33.12
N SER A 651 55.77 -2.01 -33.28
CA SER A 651 56.82 -1.87 -32.28
C SER A 651 56.26 -1.32 -30.95
N ASN A 652 56.72 -1.84 -29.82
CA ASN A 652 56.30 -1.39 -28.48
C ASN A 652 56.45 0.13 -28.27
N ASP A 653 57.47 0.76 -28.88
CA ASP A 653 57.67 2.22 -28.83
C ASP A 653 56.51 2.99 -29.50
N PHE A 654 55.84 2.40 -30.48
CA PHE A 654 54.72 3.01 -31.19
C PHE A 654 53.41 2.86 -30.40
N LEU A 655 53.21 1.71 -29.75
CA LEU A 655 52.08 1.50 -28.83
C LEU A 655 52.17 2.43 -27.62
N ALA A 656 53.37 2.61 -27.07
CA ALA A 656 53.61 3.56 -25.97
C ALA A 656 53.29 5.01 -26.37
N GLN A 657 53.55 5.40 -27.62
CA GLN A 657 53.17 6.72 -28.12
C GLN A 657 51.63 6.85 -28.21
N ILE A 658 50.92 5.83 -28.68
CA ILE A 658 49.45 5.84 -28.79
C ILE A 658 48.80 5.99 -27.40
N ASP A 659 49.32 5.30 -26.37
CA ASP A 659 48.81 5.41 -25.00
C ASP A 659 48.98 6.83 -24.42
N VAL A 660 50.11 7.48 -24.68
CA VAL A 660 50.35 8.88 -24.27
C VAL A 660 49.36 9.84 -24.95
N TRP A 661 48.97 9.57 -26.19
CA TRP A 661 47.96 10.36 -26.91
C TRP A 661 46.53 10.08 -26.42
N ALA A 662 46.19 8.84 -26.11
CA ALA A 662 44.88 8.47 -25.56
C ALA A 662 44.63 9.09 -24.18
N GLN A 663 45.67 9.22 -23.35
CA GLN A 663 45.59 9.90 -22.05
C GLN A 663 45.33 11.41 -22.19
N LYS A 664 45.89 12.08 -23.20
CA LYS A 664 45.62 13.51 -23.47
C LYS A 664 44.18 13.80 -23.89
N LEU A 665 43.47 12.83 -24.48
CA LEU A 665 42.05 12.96 -24.88
C LEU A 665 41.07 12.76 -23.71
N LYS A 666 41.45 12.04 -22.64
CA LYS A 666 40.61 11.86 -21.44
C LYS A 666 40.57 13.09 -20.51
N MET A 667 41.44 14.09 -20.72
CA MET A 667 41.55 15.29 -19.90
C MET A 667 40.85 16.54 -20.48
N LYS A 668 40.03 16.40 -21.53
CA LYS A 668 39.27 17.53 -22.12
C LYS A 668 37.80 17.24 -22.26
#